data_AF-A0AAV4F816-F1
#
_entry.id   AF-A0AAV4F816-F1
#
_cell.length_a   1.000
_cell.length_b   1.000
_cell.length_c   1.000
_cell.angle_alpha   90.00
_cell.angle_beta   90.00
_cell.angle_gamma   90.00
#
_symmetry.space_group_name_H-M   'P 1'
#
loop_
_entity.id
_entity.type
_entity.pdbx_description
1 polymer ?
#
loop_
_entity_poly.entity_id
_entity_poly.type
_entity_poly.pdbx_seq_one_letter_code
_entity_poly.pdbx_strand_id
1 'polypeptide(L)'
;MSAASSAQTSATTGGVTPTADWEFDKFDDGSLKLVGELQLKKYGKFLEDYATQLKEIEDALDDSIGDAWDMTLDPIAMQSLPYEQTTLLQLIRTDNKILNKVVTVLAALCSEMDALKHEAKTKFYNALLLYGEGEPDEGLEEGEAQVQMGRMFPLLQELSCFVSRSYEVVRTVMKQFSCLYTNRPGPKMIDVTDVHFQIVFEHLGDLLGVLITLDHIIEQHPTLKEHWTLYKRMVKSVHHDPVKFGVPQDKVRPFEKLMMILEGKLLDGMIFQNCVEQPFDDDKVNVSKNGPFAEEFAINIRDYMTQLETRIGESMETNQRYKYVGVIGLFILHFQIFRMLDKRIFKTIWDVYKKIPCVHLVGNVVFFPNEFLLVRLPNAQQLLDRKTQLAVQQAGQTWLASRNQMLTRDLQTYNANIASWMVRMESNMEKGDSLMDNLNYRCVLFIQGLLHAHNISHLVRTVMNLHVALSKPMTKSAVLSLCRLIELLKSIEHTFHRQTMFVTESINHVIQHLSVKALNAIAVAKKRIMSDKRYSERRLDVLSALVLAEAALNGPASRERRLVIKLAMAVGTKMRAFKEDELMSFDDTLRRLDEISQLRLRVHEACDTSFVYWHRVVFPIYLDDLCENVTDTHRVH
;
A
#
# COMPACT_ATOMS: atom_id res chain seq x y z
N MET A 1 39.83 45.55 -6.20
CA MET A 1 39.08 46.28 -7.25
C MET A 1 37.64 46.35 -6.78
N SER A 2 37.39 47.22 -5.79
CA SER A 2 36.83 48.58 -5.89
C SER A 2 35.32 48.54 -6.21
N ALA A 3 34.44 48.51 -5.19
CA ALA A 3 33.97 49.63 -4.34
C ALA A 3 33.06 50.60 -5.12
N ALA A 4 32.04 51.27 -4.58
CA ALA A 4 31.22 51.23 -3.36
C ALA A 4 30.24 52.43 -3.52
N SER A 5 29.05 52.40 -2.91
CA SER A 5 28.58 53.45 -1.97
C SER A 5 27.06 53.54 -1.85
N SER A 6 26.64 53.54 -0.59
CA SER A 6 25.37 53.84 0.05
C SER A 6 25.07 55.34 0.25
N ALA A 7 23.79 55.72 0.37
CA ALA A 7 23.20 56.74 1.28
C ALA A 7 21.66 56.74 1.07
N GLN A 8 20.74 56.45 2.02
CA GLN A 8 20.28 57.23 3.21
C GLN A 8 20.06 58.74 2.88
N THR A 9 18.96 59.44 3.17
CA THR A 9 17.97 59.35 4.26
C THR A 9 16.78 60.29 3.99
N SER A 10 15.68 60.05 4.68
CA SER A 10 14.44 60.82 4.83
C SER A 10 14.59 62.25 5.42
N ALA A 11 13.72 63.19 5.04
CA ALA A 11 13.16 64.20 5.95
C ALA A 11 11.88 64.87 5.39
N THR A 12 10.86 64.92 6.25
CA THR A 12 9.57 65.62 6.19
C THR A 12 9.68 67.16 6.23
N THR A 13 8.73 67.88 5.62
CA THR A 13 7.77 68.84 6.25
C THR A 13 7.01 69.63 5.17
N GLY A 14 5.70 69.80 5.35
CA GLY A 14 4.80 70.41 4.35
C GLY A 14 4.59 71.92 4.45
N GLY A 15 3.74 72.44 3.54
CA GLY A 15 3.05 73.73 3.72
C GLY A 15 2.89 74.62 2.48
N VAL A 16 1.67 74.58 1.92
CA VAL A 16 0.87 75.70 1.35
C VAL A 16 1.04 76.10 -0.13
N THR A 17 -0.08 75.95 -0.87
CA THR A 17 -0.48 76.36 -2.24
C THR A 17 -0.84 77.84 -2.39
N PRO A 18 -0.85 78.42 -3.63
CA PRO A 18 -2.17 78.77 -4.24
C PRO A 18 -2.28 78.79 -5.81
N THR A 19 -3.52 78.52 -6.27
CA THR A 19 -4.32 79.10 -7.39
C THR A 19 -3.98 78.94 -8.89
N ALA A 20 -4.95 78.27 -9.57
CA ALA A 20 -5.67 78.50 -10.85
C ALA A 20 -5.09 79.42 -11.96
N ASP A 21 -5.01 78.88 -13.19
CA ASP A 21 -5.84 79.32 -14.35
C ASP A 21 -5.40 78.62 -15.66
N TRP A 22 -6.04 77.49 -15.98
CA TRP A 22 -6.17 76.94 -17.35
C TRP A 22 -7.43 76.03 -17.37
N GLU A 23 -8.62 76.60 -17.56
CA GLU A 23 -9.81 75.81 -17.88
C GLU A 23 -9.78 75.46 -19.38
N PHE A 24 -9.70 74.17 -19.70
CA PHE A 24 -10.01 73.64 -21.02
C PHE A 24 -11.50 73.29 -21.07
N ASP A 25 -12.18 73.74 -22.12
CA ASP A 25 -13.57 73.41 -22.42
C ASP A 25 -13.81 71.90 -22.34
N LYS A 26 -14.85 71.50 -21.61
CA LYS A 26 -15.31 70.11 -21.57
C LYS A 26 -15.91 69.74 -22.92
N PHE A 27 -15.13 69.05 -23.74
CA PHE A 27 -15.64 68.22 -24.83
C PHE A 27 -16.31 66.97 -24.20
N ASP A 28 -17.51 67.14 -23.65
CA ASP A 28 -18.39 66.03 -23.26
C ASP A 28 -19.18 65.61 -24.49
N ASP A 29 -18.59 64.73 -25.29
CA ASP A 29 -19.27 64.10 -26.41
C ASP A 29 -19.53 62.64 -26.04
N GLY A 30 -20.81 62.26 -26.02
CA GLY A 30 -21.29 60.91 -25.72
C GLY A 30 -20.69 59.82 -26.64
N SER A 31 -19.91 60.21 -27.65
CA SER A 31 -19.07 59.38 -28.50
C SER A 31 -18.07 58.51 -27.72
N LEU A 32 -17.44 59.00 -26.63
CA LEU A 32 -16.53 58.16 -25.81
C LEU A 32 -17.26 57.02 -25.10
N LYS A 33 -18.46 57.29 -24.60
CA LYS A 33 -19.31 56.30 -23.93
C LYS A 33 -19.85 55.28 -24.94
N LEU A 34 -20.28 55.77 -26.11
CA LEU A 34 -20.75 54.94 -27.21
C LEU A 34 -19.63 54.02 -27.75
N VAL A 35 -18.41 54.55 -27.92
CA VAL A 35 -17.22 53.78 -28.35
C VAL A 35 -16.80 52.77 -27.28
N GLY A 36 -16.89 53.12 -26.00
CA GLY A 36 -16.65 52.21 -24.88
C GLY A 36 -17.65 51.04 -24.83
N GLU A 37 -18.94 51.31 -24.97
CA GLU A 37 -19.99 50.28 -25.07
C GLU A 37 -19.80 49.38 -26.30
N LEU A 38 -19.42 49.97 -27.44
CA LEU A 38 -19.19 49.24 -28.68
C LEU A 38 -17.94 48.35 -28.57
N GLN A 39 -16.90 48.77 -27.83
CA GLN A 39 -15.75 47.91 -27.56
C GLN A 39 -16.02 46.81 -26.53
N LEU A 40 -16.79 47.08 -25.48
CA LEU A 40 -17.24 46.04 -24.55
C LEU A 40 -18.07 44.99 -25.27
N LYS A 41 -18.94 45.39 -26.19
CA LYS A 41 -19.72 44.47 -27.01
C LYS A 41 -18.85 43.65 -27.98
N LYS A 42 -17.82 44.26 -28.59
CA LYS A 42 -16.84 43.54 -29.41
C LYS A 42 -16.01 42.55 -28.59
N TYR A 43 -15.61 42.93 -27.38
CA TYR A 43 -14.86 42.05 -26.48
C TYR A 43 -15.73 40.88 -25.97
N GLY A 44 -16.98 41.15 -25.61
CA GLY A 44 -17.95 40.11 -25.26
C GLY A 44 -18.17 39.13 -26.42
N LYS A 45 -18.35 39.64 -27.63
CA LYS A 45 -18.47 38.81 -28.84
C LYS A 45 -17.20 38.00 -29.11
N PHE A 46 -16.02 38.58 -28.93
CA PHE A 46 -14.75 37.86 -29.05
C PHE A 46 -14.65 36.72 -28.03
N LEU A 47 -15.06 36.93 -26.78
CA LEU A 47 -15.07 35.88 -25.76
C LEU A 47 -16.06 34.77 -26.09
N GLU A 48 -17.24 35.10 -26.61
CA GLU A 48 -18.22 34.12 -27.09
C GLU A 48 -17.70 33.33 -28.28
N ASP A 49 -17.13 34.01 -29.28
CA ASP A 49 -16.53 33.38 -30.47
C ASP A 49 -15.34 32.48 -30.07
N TYR A 50 -14.53 32.91 -29.11
CA TYR A 50 -13.38 32.15 -28.61
C TYR A 50 -13.80 30.94 -27.75
N ALA A 51 -14.81 31.09 -26.90
CA ALA A 51 -15.39 29.98 -26.15
C ALA A 51 -16.04 28.96 -27.09
N THR A 52 -16.68 29.43 -28.16
CA THR A 52 -17.25 28.57 -29.20
C THR A 52 -16.14 27.83 -29.97
N GLN A 53 -15.05 28.49 -30.34
CA GLN A 53 -13.89 27.84 -30.94
C GLN A 53 -13.24 26.79 -30.03
N LEU A 54 -13.09 27.09 -28.75
CA LEU A 54 -12.58 26.12 -27.77
C LEU A 54 -13.48 24.89 -27.69
N LYS A 55 -14.80 25.11 -27.68
CA LYS A 55 -15.79 24.05 -27.69
C LYS A 55 -15.77 23.24 -29.00
N GLU A 56 -15.63 23.89 -30.15
CA GLU A 56 -15.49 23.21 -31.44
C GLU A 56 -14.20 22.38 -31.52
N ILE A 57 -13.10 22.84 -30.90
CA ILE A 57 -11.86 22.08 -30.78
C ILE A 57 -12.05 20.88 -29.83
N GLU A 58 -12.74 21.07 -28.71
CA GLU A 58 -13.11 20.01 -27.76
C GLU A 58 -14.00 18.96 -28.44
N ASP A 59 -15.07 19.38 -29.11
CA ASP A 59 -15.99 18.50 -29.86
C ASP A 59 -15.26 17.76 -31.01
N ALA A 60 -14.34 18.43 -31.73
CA ALA A 60 -13.54 17.80 -32.79
C ALA A 60 -12.47 16.83 -32.25
N LEU A 61 -11.95 17.08 -31.05
CA LEU A 61 -11.10 16.14 -30.32
C LEU A 61 -11.92 14.95 -29.83
N ASP A 62 -13.12 15.16 -29.30
CA ASP A 62 -14.05 14.09 -28.89
C ASP A 62 -14.47 13.22 -30.09
N ASP A 63 -14.70 13.80 -31.28
CA ASP A 63 -15.02 13.05 -32.50
C ASP A 63 -13.80 12.27 -33.08
N SER A 64 -12.57 12.63 -32.71
CA SER A 64 -11.33 11.98 -33.19
C SER A 64 -10.65 11.08 -32.15
N ILE A 65 -11.01 11.24 -30.87
CA ILE A 65 -10.73 10.33 -29.76
C ILE A 65 -11.96 9.41 -29.69
N GLY A 66 -12.00 8.36 -30.51
CA GLY A 66 -13.11 7.41 -30.47
C GLY A 66 -13.41 6.92 -29.04
N ASP A 67 -14.62 6.40 -28.80
CA ASP A 67 -15.12 5.86 -27.52
C ASP A 67 -14.13 4.92 -26.77
N ALA A 68 -13.09 4.43 -27.44
CA ALA A 68 -11.95 3.73 -26.88
C ALA A 68 -10.76 4.67 -26.61
N TRP A 69 -10.89 5.54 -25.61
CA TRP A 69 -9.73 6.19 -24.97
C TRP A 69 -8.94 5.11 -24.23
N ASP A 70 -7.86 4.62 -24.83
CA ASP A 70 -6.90 3.69 -24.20
C ASP A 70 -5.99 4.46 -23.24
N MET A 71 -6.23 4.25 -21.94
CA MET A 71 -5.46 4.86 -20.84
C MET A 71 -3.94 4.63 -20.96
N THR A 72 -3.50 3.60 -21.69
CA THR A 72 -2.07 3.28 -21.87
C THR A 72 -1.42 4.06 -23.02
N LEU A 73 -2.20 4.72 -23.86
CA LEU A 73 -1.75 5.49 -25.02
C LEU A 73 -1.86 7.01 -24.81
N ASP A 74 -2.18 7.44 -23.60
CA ASP A 74 -2.28 8.85 -23.22
C ASP A 74 -0.98 9.61 -23.46
N PRO A 75 -0.97 10.64 -24.33
CA PRO A 75 0.21 11.46 -24.54
C PRO A 75 0.52 12.35 -23.32
N ILE A 76 -0.49 12.65 -22.48
CA ILE A 76 -0.37 13.55 -21.32
C ILE A 76 -1.15 12.94 -20.15
N ALA A 77 -0.47 12.73 -19.01
CA ALA A 77 -1.10 12.25 -17.78
C ALA A 77 -0.78 13.17 -16.58
N MET A 78 -1.79 13.47 -15.76
CA MET A 78 -1.61 14.28 -14.55
C MET A 78 -1.17 13.42 -13.35
N GLN A 79 -0.11 13.85 -12.65
CA GLN A 79 0.37 13.18 -11.44
C GLN A 79 -0.01 13.98 -10.19
N SER A 80 -0.89 13.43 -9.37
CA SER A 80 -1.38 14.04 -8.12
C SER A 80 -0.72 13.47 -6.85
N LEU A 81 0.34 12.66 -7.01
CA LEU A 81 1.02 12.04 -5.87
C LEU A 81 1.88 13.09 -5.13
N PRO A 82 1.65 13.33 -3.84
CA PRO A 82 2.46 14.29 -3.09
C PRO A 82 3.90 13.80 -2.96
N TYR A 83 4.86 14.66 -3.33
CA TYR A 83 6.28 14.42 -3.21
C TYR A 83 6.88 15.22 -2.05
N GLU A 84 7.65 14.56 -1.18
CA GLU A 84 8.30 15.21 -0.05
C GLU A 84 9.71 15.67 -0.43
N GLN A 85 9.98 16.97 -0.25
CA GLN A 85 11.30 17.56 -0.49
C GLN A 85 12.16 17.63 0.79
N THR A 86 11.57 17.30 1.93
CA THR A 86 12.21 17.40 3.25
C THR A 86 12.65 16.02 3.73
N THR A 87 13.81 15.94 4.39
CA THR A 87 14.23 14.67 5.01
C THR A 87 13.42 14.37 6.28
N LEU A 88 13.30 13.09 6.66
CA LEU A 88 12.66 12.69 7.93
C LEU A 88 13.27 13.42 9.14
N LEU A 89 14.59 13.64 9.13
CA LEU A 89 15.30 14.38 10.19
C LEU A 89 14.85 15.83 10.33
N GLN A 90 14.51 16.48 9.21
CA GLN A 90 14.03 17.86 9.21
C GLN A 90 12.53 17.93 9.54
N LEU A 91 11.75 16.92 9.15
CA LEU A 91 10.33 16.81 9.52
C LEU A 91 10.14 16.55 11.02
N ILE A 92 11.02 15.74 11.62
CA ILE A 92 10.94 15.32 13.04
C ILE A 92 11.71 16.31 13.91
N ARG A 93 11.11 17.47 14.15
CA ARG A 93 11.74 18.55 14.91
C ARG A 93 10.80 19.15 15.95
N THR A 94 11.13 18.95 17.22
CA THR A 94 10.52 19.59 18.39
C THR A 94 11.59 19.98 19.41
N ASP A 95 11.22 20.71 20.46
CA ASP A 95 12.13 21.01 21.58
C ASP A 95 12.51 19.76 22.39
N ASN A 96 11.70 18.70 22.32
CA ASN A 96 11.99 17.42 22.94
C ASN A 96 12.90 16.55 22.05
N LYS A 97 14.21 16.70 22.27
CA LYS A 97 15.25 15.96 21.52
C LYS A 97 15.17 14.45 21.69
N ILE A 98 14.70 13.97 22.84
CA ILE A 98 14.56 12.55 23.14
C ILE A 98 13.47 11.96 22.25
N LEU A 99 12.28 12.56 22.26
CA LEU A 99 11.17 12.16 21.40
C LEU A 99 11.59 12.18 19.92
N ASN A 100 12.26 13.25 19.48
CA ASN A 100 12.73 13.36 18.10
C ASN A 100 13.62 12.17 17.73
N LYS A 101 14.54 11.77 18.62
CA LYS A 101 15.43 10.62 18.38
C LYS A 101 14.66 9.31 18.25
N VAL A 102 13.70 9.05 19.14
CA VAL A 102 12.86 7.85 19.08
C VAL A 102 12.07 7.80 17.78
N VAL A 103 11.33 8.87 17.47
CA VAL A 103 10.48 8.94 16.28
C VAL A 103 11.33 8.87 15.01
N THR A 104 12.51 9.49 14.97
CA THR A 104 13.44 9.40 13.83
C THR A 104 13.89 7.97 13.56
N VAL A 105 14.33 7.24 14.59
CA VAL A 105 14.79 5.86 14.44
C VAL A 105 13.65 4.95 13.96
N LEU A 106 12.47 5.07 14.57
CA LEU A 106 11.31 4.27 14.17
C LEU A 106 10.82 4.63 12.76
N ALA A 107 10.79 5.91 12.40
CA ALA A 107 10.41 6.36 11.06
C ALA A 107 11.38 5.84 10.00
N ALA A 108 12.69 5.92 10.25
CA ALA A 108 13.71 5.39 9.33
C ALA A 108 13.55 3.88 9.10
N LEU A 109 13.31 3.10 10.17
CA LEU A 109 13.07 1.66 10.06
C LEU A 109 11.78 1.36 9.28
N CYS A 110 10.68 2.09 9.52
CA CYS A 110 9.44 1.93 8.75
C CYS A 110 9.64 2.24 7.26
N SER A 111 10.34 3.34 6.94
CA SER A 111 10.65 3.70 5.56
C SER A 111 11.53 2.66 4.88
N GLU A 112 12.51 2.09 5.59
CA GLU A 112 13.35 1.02 5.06
C GLU A 112 12.56 -0.27 4.79
N MET A 113 11.67 -0.68 5.70
CA MET A 113 10.80 -1.84 5.49
C MET A 113 9.85 -1.64 4.29
N ASP A 114 9.32 -0.42 4.09
CA ASP A 114 8.50 -0.10 2.92
C ASP A 114 9.32 -0.13 1.61
N ALA A 115 10.56 0.37 1.64
CA ALA A 115 11.47 0.31 0.50
C ALA A 115 11.81 -1.15 0.11
N LEU A 116 12.11 -2.00 1.10
CA LEU A 116 12.36 -3.43 0.86
C LEU A 116 11.12 -4.14 0.28
N LYS A 117 9.93 -3.83 0.81
CA LYS A 117 8.67 -4.34 0.26
C LYS A 117 8.46 -3.92 -1.19
N HIS A 118 8.76 -2.66 -1.52
CA HIS A 118 8.67 -2.17 -2.88
C HIS A 118 9.65 -2.87 -3.81
N GLU A 119 10.93 -3.00 -3.41
CA GLU A 119 11.97 -3.71 -4.17
C GLU A 119 11.57 -5.17 -4.44
N ALA A 120 11.04 -5.88 -3.45
CA ALA A 120 10.59 -7.26 -3.63
C ALA A 120 9.53 -7.41 -4.73
N LYS A 121 8.51 -6.54 -4.67
CA LYS A 121 7.40 -6.56 -5.63
C LYS A 121 7.82 -6.23 -7.05
N THR A 122 8.67 -5.21 -7.22
CA THR A 122 9.02 -4.69 -8.56
C THR A 122 10.16 -5.45 -9.21
N LYS A 123 11.09 -6.01 -8.42
CA LYS A 123 12.31 -6.63 -8.93
C LYS A 123 12.29 -8.16 -8.88
N PHE A 124 11.82 -8.75 -7.78
CA PHE A 124 11.99 -10.19 -7.54
C PHE A 124 10.75 -11.03 -7.85
N TYR A 125 9.55 -10.56 -7.51
CA TYR A 125 8.34 -11.39 -7.65
C TYR A 125 8.09 -11.85 -9.08
N ASN A 126 7.97 -10.92 -10.03
CA ASN A 126 7.68 -11.26 -11.42
C ASN A 126 8.83 -12.04 -12.07
N ALA A 127 10.08 -11.71 -11.73
CA ALA A 127 11.25 -12.40 -12.28
C ALA A 127 11.33 -13.88 -11.84
N LEU A 128 10.93 -14.17 -10.59
CA LEU A 128 10.82 -15.55 -10.10
C LEU A 128 9.60 -16.27 -10.65
N LEU A 129 8.44 -15.60 -10.71
CA LEU A 129 7.19 -16.19 -11.19
C LEU A 129 7.29 -16.60 -12.66
N LEU A 130 7.83 -15.72 -13.51
CA LEU A 130 7.91 -15.92 -14.96
C LEU A 130 9.11 -16.77 -15.42
N TYR A 131 9.89 -17.32 -14.49
CA TYR A 131 10.99 -18.22 -14.86
C TYR A 131 10.44 -19.45 -15.59
N GLY A 132 11.06 -19.84 -16.71
CA GLY A 132 10.59 -20.96 -17.53
C GLY A 132 9.31 -20.70 -18.35
N GLU A 133 8.70 -19.51 -18.28
CA GLU A 133 7.63 -19.17 -19.22
C GLU A 133 8.20 -19.04 -20.65
N GLY A 134 7.54 -19.68 -21.62
CA GLY A 134 7.96 -19.71 -23.02
C GLY A 134 8.87 -20.87 -23.40
N GLU A 135 9.08 -21.85 -22.52
CA GLU A 135 9.71 -23.12 -22.87
C GLU A 135 8.89 -23.88 -23.93
N PRO A 136 9.52 -24.54 -24.92
CA PRO A 136 8.81 -25.31 -25.93
C PRO A 136 8.06 -26.50 -25.33
N ASP A 137 6.88 -26.83 -25.87
CA ASP A 137 6.09 -28.00 -25.45
C ASP A 137 6.83 -29.33 -25.68
N GLU A 138 7.76 -29.37 -26.64
CA GLU A 138 8.61 -30.54 -26.93
C GLU A 138 9.76 -30.74 -25.92
N GLY A 139 9.93 -29.80 -24.99
CA GLY A 139 11.01 -29.77 -24.01
C GLY A 139 12.22 -28.97 -24.48
N LEU A 140 13.12 -28.67 -23.53
CA LEU A 140 14.36 -27.94 -23.77
C LEU A 140 15.45 -28.83 -24.38
N GLU A 141 16.32 -28.24 -25.21
CA GLU A 141 17.52 -28.93 -25.69
C GLU A 141 18.50 -29.21 -24.53
N GLU A 142 19.36 -30.22 -24.71
CA GLU A 142 20.34 -30.60 -23.70
C GLU A 142 21.28 -29.43 -23.37
N GLY A 143 21.30 -29.01 -22.11
CA GLY A 143 22.14 -27.90 -21.64
C GLY A 143 21.42 -26.55 -21.52
N GLU A 144 20.27 -26.35 -22.18
CA GLU A 144 19.56 -25.08 -22.15
C GLU A 144 19.06 -24.71 -20.75
N ALA A 145 18.51 -25.68 -20.00
CA ALA A 145 18.10 -25.48 -18.61
C ALA A 145 19.24 -24.95 -17.73
N GLN A 146 20.46 -25.44 -17.95
CA GLN A 146 21.66 -24.99 -17.24
C GLN A 146 22.07 -23.57 -17.66
N VAL A 147 21.94 -23.23 -18.96
CA VAL A 147 22.18 -21.86 -19.45
C VAL A 147 21.18 -20.89 -18.84
N GLN A 148 19.89 -21.23 -18.83
CA GLN A 148 18.84 -20.41 -18.22
C GLN A 148 19.11 -20.17 -16.73
N MET A 149 19.45 -21.22 -15.98
CA MET A 149 19.83 -21.10 -14.57
C MET A 149 21.09 -20.25 -14.39
N GLY A 150 22.08 -20.40 -15.27
CA GLY A 150 23.28 -19.56 -15.27
C GLY A 150 22.97 -18.07 -15.46
N ARG A 151 21.97 -17.73 -16.28
CA ARG A 151 21.48 -16.35 -16.47
C ARG A 151 20.67 -15.84 -15.28
N MET A 152 19.97 -16.72 -14.57
CA MET A 152 19.20 -16.39 -13.36
C MET A 152 20.11 -16.17 -12.13
N PHE A 153 21.33 -16.69 -12.15
CA PHE A 153 22.25 -16.66 -11.02
C PHE A 153 22.53 -15.26 -10.42
N PRO A 154 22.77 -14.20 -11.20
CA PRO A 154 22.93 -12.84 -10.66
C PRO A 154 21.71 -12.37 -9.87
N LEU A 155 20.50 -12.64 -10.37
CA LEU A 155 19.26 -12.30 -9.66
C LEU A 155 19.15 -13.06 -8.33
N LEU A 156 19.50 -14.35 -8.30
CA LEU A 156 19.51 -15.14 -7.06
C LEU A 156 20.52 -14.59 -6.05
N GLN A 157 21.68 -14.12 -6.51
CA GLN A 157 22.65 -13.47 -5.64
C GLN A 157 22.12 -12.15 -5.06
N GLU A 158 21.51 -11.31 -5.89
CA GLU A 158 20.88 -10.07 -5.43
C GLU A 158 19.72 -10.34 -4.47
N LEU A 159 18.88 -11.34 -4.75
CA LEU A 159 17.82 -11.80 -3.86
C LEU A 159 18.37 -12.28 -2.52
N SER A 160 19.50 -12.99 -2.51
CA SER A 160 20.19 -13.37 -1.28
C SER A 160 20.63 -12.14 -0.48
N CYS A 161 21.19 -11.11 -1.12
CA CYS A 161 21.54 -9.85 -0.45
C CYS A 161 20.30 -9.15 0.13
N PHE A 162 19.23 -9.07 -0.64
CA PHE A 162 17.94 -8.53 -0.21
C PHE A 162 17.38 -9.25 1.03
N VAL A 163 17.39 -10.59 1.02
CA VAL A 163 16.94 -11.41 2.15
C VAL A 163 17.82 -11.17 3.38
N SER A 164 19.15 -11.09 3.20
CA SER A 164 20.07 -10.71 4.29
C SER A 164 19.72 -9.36 4.90
N ARG A 165 19.47 -8.35 4.06
CA ARG A 165 19.13 -7.01 4.54
C ARG A 165 17.81 -7.01 5.30
N SER A 166 16.82 -7.75 4.81
CA SER A 166 15.53 -7.92 5.49
C SER A 166 15.71 -8.50 6.90
N TYR A 167 16.57 -9.52 7.06
CA TYR A 167 16.85 -10.11 8.37
C TYR A 167 17.49 -9.11 9.34
N GLU A 168 18.45 -8.32 8.86
CA GLU A 168 19.09 -7.27 9.65
C GLU A 168 18.11 -6.21 10.13
N VAL A 169 17.19 -5.77 9.26
CA VAL A 169 16.15 -4.78 9.60
C VAL A 169 15.21 -5.34 10.67
N VAL A 170 14.70 -6.56 10.48
CA VAL A 170 13.86 -7.24 11.48
C VAL A 170 14.56 -7.33 12.83
N ARG A 171 15.83 -7.76 12.83
CA ARG A 171 16.65 -7.83 14.06
C ARG A 171 16.83 -6.46 14.70
N THR A 172 17.06 -5.42 13.90
CA THR A 172 17.24 -4.06 14.39
C THR A 172 15.97 -3.54 15.04
N VAL A 173 14.80 -3.73 14.43
CA VAL A 173 13.50 -3.36 15.04
C VAL A 173 13.32 -4.03 16.40
N MET A 174 13.56 -5.33 16.50
CA MET A 174 13.46 -6.06 17.77
C MET A 174 14.41 -5.54 18.85
N LYS A 175 15.65 -5.20 18.48
CA LYS A 175 16.63 -4.63 19.41
C LYS A 175 16.26 -3.22 19.86
N GLN A 176 15.79 -2.36 18.94
CA GLN A 176 15.34 -1.01 19.29
C GLN A 176 14.16 -1.07 20.26
N PHE A 177 13.19 -1.94 20.00
CA PHE A 177 12.06 -2.10 20.93
C PHE A 177 12.45 -2.74 22.26
N SER A 178 13.37 -3.71 22.29
CA SER A 178 13.86 -4.24 23.56
C SER A 178 14.56 -3.17 24.41
N CYS A 179 15.26 -2.21 23.77
CA CYS A 179 15.86 -1.08 24.48
C CYS A 179 14.81 -0.05 24.93
N LEU A 180 13.76 0.15 24.14
CA LEU A 180 12.71 1.12 24.42
C LEU A 180 11.78 0.65 25.55
N TYR A 181 11.28 -0.58 25.45
CA TYR A 181 10.42 -1.23 26.44
C TYR A 181 11.27 -2.00 27.44
N THR A 182 11.80 -1.30 28.44
CA THR A 182 12.63 -1.89 29.48
C THR A 182 12.22 -1.48 30.88
N ASN A 183 12.21 -2.45 31.79
CA ASN A 183 12.05 -2.25 33.23
C ASN A 183 13.37 -2.27 33.99
N ARG A 184 14.51 -2.28 33.29
CA ARG A 184 15.83 -2.27 33.94
C ARG A 184 16.02 -0.96 34.72
N PRO A 185 16.56 -1.02 35.96
CA PRO A 185 16.87 0.18 36.73
C PRO A 185 17.96 0.98 36.01
N GLY A 186 17.65 2.23 35.68
CA GLY A 186 18.52 3.14 34.93
C GLY A 186 17.74 4.34 34.38
N PRO A 187 18.42 5.34 33.82
CA PRO A 187 17.76 6.47 33.18
C PRO A 187 16.97 5.96 31.96
N LYS A 188 15.64 5.98 32.06
CA LYS A 188 14.76 5.67 30.94
C LYS A 188 14.91 6.77 29.89
N MET A 189 15.03 6.38 28.62
CA MET A 189 15.16 7.38 27.55
C MET A 189 13.86 8.17 27.40
N ILE A 190 12.71 7.50 27.41
CA ILE A 190 11.37 8.09 27.40
C ILE A 190 10.41 7.18 28.19
N ASP A 191 9.34 7.73 28.78
CA ASP A 191 8.31 6.92 29.42
C ASP A 191 7.37 6.32 28.35
N VAL A 192 7.55 5.03 28.06
CA VAL A 192 6.71 4.27 27.12
C VAL A 192 5.57 3.50 27.79
N THR A 193 5.25 3.82 29.04
CA THR A 193 4.11 3.18 29.72
C THR A 193 2.81 3.47 28.96
N ASP A 194 2.12 2.41 28.56
CA ASP A 194 0.94 2.41 27.72
C ASP A 194 1.16 2.96 26.30
N VAL A 195 2.39 3.14 25.81
CA VAL A 195 2.66 3.64 24.45
C VAL A 195 2.76 2.47 23.48
N HIS A 196 1.93 2.48 22.43
CA HIS A 196 1.86 1.40 21.43
C HIS A 196 2.24 1.93 20.05
N PHE A 197 3.43 1.59 19.57
CA PHE A 197 3.91 1.99 18.24
C PHE A 197 3.40 1.05 17.14
N GLN A 198 2.06 0.90 17.06
CA GLN A 198 1.36 -0.04 16.19
C GLN A 198 1.86 -0.01 14.74
N ILE A 199 2.05 1.19 14.17
CA ILE A 199 2.49 1.37 12.78
C ILE A 199 3.83 0.66 12.48
N VAL A 200 4.74 0.56 13.45
CA VAL A 200 6.01 -0.14 13.26
C VAL A 200 5.78 -1.65 13.12
N PHE A 201 4.84 -2.21 13.89
CA PHE A 201 4.42 -3.61 13.74
C PHE A 201 3.70 -3.83 12.41
N GLU A 202 2.92 -2.87 11.91
CA GLU A 202 2.30 -2.98 10.59
C GLU A 202 3.33 -3.05 9.45
N HIS A 203 4.38 -2.20 9.50
CA HIS A 203 5.48 -2.25 8.53
C HIS A 203 6.34 -3.51 8.69
N LEU A 204 6.58 -3.96 9.92
CA LEU A 204 7.28 -5.21 10.19
C LEU A 204 6.50 -6.42 9.65
N GLY A 205 5.19 -6.44 9.87
CA GLY A 205 4.29 -7.45 9.32
C GLY A 205 4.30 -7.47 7.80
N ASP A 206 4.34 -6.30 7.15
CA ASP A 206 4.48 -6.22 5.69
C ASP A 206 5.79 -6.86 5.19
N LEU A 207 6.92 -6.57 5.83
CA LEU A 207 8.20 -7.16 5.46
C LEU A 207 8.22 -8.68 5.70
N LEU A 208 7.66 -9.16 6.82
CA LEU A 208 7.52 -10.60 7.06
C LEU A 208 6.59 -11.25 6.02
N GLY A 209 5.50 -10.59 5.63
CA GLY A 209 4.63 -11.03 4.54
C GLY A 209 5.35 -11.14 3.20
N VAL A 210 6.33 -10.27 2.92
CA VAL A 210 7.19 -10.36 1.74
C VAL A 210 8.05 -11.63 1.78
N LEU A 211 8.68 -11.92 2.91
CA LEU A 211 9.50 -13.13 3.07
C LEU A 211 8.65 -14.41 2.92
N ILE A 212 7.45 -14.42 3.49
CA ILE A 212 6.47 -15.51 3.30
C ILE A 212 6.11 -15.66 1.82
N THR A 213 5.87 -14.55 1.12
CA THR A 213 5.52 -14.57 -0.29
C THR A 213 6.65 -15.13 -1.16
N LEU A 214 7.89 -14.74 -0.90
CA LEU A 214 9.06 -15.28 -1.61
C LEU A 214 9.18 -16.79 -1.44
N ASP A 215 9.01 -17.31 -0.21
CA ASP A 215 8.99 -18.74 0.05
C ASP A 215 7.92 -19.45 -0.79
N HIS A 216 6.69 -18.91 -0.83
CA HIS A 216 5.58 -19.54 -1.56
C HIS A 216 5.77 -19.48 -3.08
N ILE A 217 6.34 -18.39 -3.62
CA ILE A 217 6.70 -18.32 -5.05
C ILE A 217 7.69 -19.43 -5.40
N ILE A 218 8.76 -19.58 -4.62
CA ILE A 218 9.81 -20.58 -4.86
C ILE A 218 9.26 -22.00 -4.64
N GLU A 219 8.43 -22.19 -3.63
CA GLU A 219 7.86 -23.51 -3.30
C GLU A 219 6.99 -24.05 -4.44
N GLN A 220 6.16 -23.18 -5.03
CA GLN A 220 5.20 -23.52 -6.08
C GLN A 220 5.80 -23.57 -7.49
N HIS A 221 7.12 -23.41 -7.62
CA HIS A 221 7.80 -23.31 -8.91
C HIS A 221 8.70 -24.54 -9.19
N PRO A 222 8.17 -25.64 -9.77
CA PRO A 222 8.90 -26.89 -9.97
C PRO A 222 10.06 -26.76 -10.97
N THR A 223 9.89 -25.99 -12.05
CA THR A 223 10.88 -25.81 -13.13
C THR A 223 12.20 -25.23 -12.61
N LEU A 224 12.14 -24.19 -11.78
CA LEU A 224 13.29 -23.61 -11.08
C LEU A 224 14.05 -24.65 -10.25
N LYS A 225 13.34 -25.49 -9.47
CA LYS A 225 13.96 -26.54 -8.65
C LYS A 225 14.62 -27.62 -9.50
N GLU A 226 13.99 -27.99 -10.60
CA GLU A 226 14.55 -28.93 -11.57
C GLU A 226 15.80 -28.37 -12.24
N HIS A 227 15.72 -27.16 -12.79
CA HIS A 227 16.85 -26.48 -13.46
C HIS A 227 18.01 -26.27 -12.49
N TRP A 228 17.72 -25.93 -11.22
CA TRP A 228 18.74 -25.83 -10.18
C TRP A 228 19.45 -27.17 -9.94
N THR A 229 18.68 -28.26 -9.92
CA THR A 229 19.21 -29.62 -9.75
C THR A 229 20.09 -30.02 -10.93
N LEU A 230 19.67 -29.74 -12.17
CA LEU A 230 20.46 -29.99 -13.38
C LEU A 230 21.75 -29.16 -13.38
N TYR A 231 21.65 -27.88 -13.02
CA TYR A 231 22.80 -26.98 -12.91
C TYR A 231 23.81 -27.47 -11.86
N LYS A 232 23.35 -27.93 -10.68
CA LYS A 232 24.21 -28.57 -9.67
C LYS A 232 24.93 -29.81 -10.20
N ARG A 233 24.24 -30.67 -10.96
CA ARG A 233 24.87 -31.86 -11.57
C ARG A 233 25.96 -31.46 -12.56
N MET A 234 25.69 -30.46 -13.40
CA MET A 234 26.69 -29.93 -14.34
C MET A 234 27.92 -29.40 -13.61
N VAL A 235 27.75 -28.59 -12.55
CA VAL A 235 28.87 -28.04 -11.78
C VAL A 235 29.71 -29.14 -11.13
N LYS A 236 29.09 -30.22 -10.65
CA LYS A 236 29.83 -31.39 -10.15
C LYS A 236 30.68 -32.05 -11.24
N SER A 237 30.19 -32.13 -12.48
CA SER A 237 30.98 -32.61 -13.61
C SER A 237 32.15 -31.68 -13.94
N VAL A 238 31.93 -30.36 -13.89
CA VAL A 238 33.00 -29.36 -14.03
C VAL A 238 34.04 -29.47 -12.93
N HIS A 239 33.65 -29.79 -11.69
CA HIS A 239 34.58 -30.01 -10.59
C HIS A 239 35.53 -31.19 -10.84
N HIS A 240 35.04 -32.25 -11.48
CA HIS A 240 35.85 -33.44 -11.74
C HIS A 240 36.95 -33.19 -12.79
N ASP A 241 36.68 -32.35 -13.78
CA ASP A 241 37.64 -31.99 -14.84
C ASP A 241 37.52 -30.49 -15.24
N PRO A 242 38.01 -29.55 -14.42
CA PRO A 242 37.84 -28.11 -14.68
C PRO A 242 38.56 -27.62 -15.95
N VAL A 243 39.68 -28.27 -16.30
CA VAL A 243 40.52 -27.89 -17.43
C VAL A 243 39.76 -28.08 -18.75
N LYS A 244 39.00 -29.17 -18.87
CA LYS A 244 38.17 -29.44 -20.04
C LYS A 244 37.14 -28.34 -20.33
N PHE A 245 36.69 -27.62 -19.30
CA PHE A 245 35.69 -26.56 -19.41
C PHE A 245 36.29 -25.14 -19.33
N GLY A 246 37.63 -25.01 -19.31
CA GLY A 246 38.30 -23.72 -19.22
C GLY A 246 38.08 -22.97 -17.90
N VAL A 247 37.74 -23.69 -16.82
CA VAL A 247 37.46 -23.09 -15.50
C VAL A 247 38.69 -23.21 -14.60
N PRO A 248 39.19 -22.11 -13.99
CA PRO A 248 40.28 -22.17 -13.02
C PRO A 248 39.90 -23.02 -11.80
N GLN A 249 40.73 -24.00 -11.45
CA GLN A 249 40.46 -24.98 -10.40
C GLN A 249 40.25 -24.33 -9.01
N ASP A 250 40.93 -23.22 -8.75
CA ASP A 250 40.82 -22.43 -7.53
C ASP A 250 39.45 -21.73 -7.38
N LYS A 251 38.73 -21.50 -8.48
CA LYS A 251 37.41 -20.84 -8.48
C LYS A 251 36.23 -21.80 -8.32
N VAL A 252 36.42 -23.10 -8.60
CA VAL A 252 35.35 -24.10 -8.55
C VAL A 252 34.79 -24.26 -7.12
N ARG A 253 35.65 -24.50 -6.14
CA ARG A 253 35.20 -24.73 -4.74
C ARG A 253 34.49 -23.51 -4.13
N PRO A 254 34.98 -22.25 -4.28
CA PRO A 254 34.23 -21.08 -3.86
C PRO A 254 32.85 -20.97 -4.51
N PHE A 255 32.75 -21.32 -5.80
CA PHE A 255 31.47 -21.29 -6.52
C PHE A 255 30.48 -22.34 -5.99
N GLU A 256 30.93 -23.58 -5.76
CA GLU A 256 30.08 -24.62 -5.14
C GLU A 256 29.59 -24.21 -3.75
N LYS A 257 30.46 -23.57 -2.96
CA LYS A 257 30.07 -23.03 -1.64
C LYS A 257 29.02 -21.94 -1.77
N LEU A 258 29.17 -21.02 -2.73
CA LEU A 258 28.15 -19.99 -3.02
C LEU A 258 26.82 -20.63 -3.41
N MET A 259 26.83 -21.66 -4.26
CA MET A 259 25.62 -22.38 -4.64
C MET A 259 24.92 -23.01 -3.43
N MET A 260 25.65 -23.69 -2.55
CA MET A 260 25.06 -24.27 -1.34
C MET A 260 24.45 -23.21 -0.42
N ILE A 261 25.08 -22.03 -0.31
CA ILE A 261 24.55 -20.90 0.47
C ILE A 261 23.25 -20.39 -0.16
N LEU A 262 23.20 -20.23 -1.49
CA LEU A 262 21.99 -19.77 -2.19
C LEU A 262 20.86 -20.78 -2.06
N GLU A 263 21.14 -22.07 -2.17
CA GLU A 263 20.16 -23.14 -1.99
C GLU A 263 19.53 -23.09 -0.59
N GLY A 264 20.37 -23.17 0.45
CA GLY A 264 19.88 -23.20 1.84
C GLY A 264 19.17 -21.92 2.27
N LYS A 265 19.52 -20.78 1.65
CA LYS A 265 18.92 -19.49 2.00
C LYS A 265 17.64 -19.19 1.22
N LEU A 266 17.56 -19.59 -0.05
CA LEU A 266 16.49 -19.19 -0.95
C LEU A 266 15.61 -20.37 -1.39
N LEU A 267 16.22 -21.47 -1.84
CA LEU A 267 15.50 -22.51 -2.59
C LEU A 267 14.87 -23.58 -1.70
N ASP A 268 15.31 -23.71 -0.45
CA ASP A 268 14.76 -24.66 0.52
C ASP A 268 13.40 -24.24 1.12
N GLY A 269 12.84 -23.08 0.72
CA GLY A 269 11.55 -22.58 1.25
C GLY A 269 11.61 -22.17 2.72
N MET A 270 12.79 -21.71 3.17
CA MET A 270 13.07 -21.33 4.55
C MET A 270 13.44 -19.85 4.72
N ILE A 271 13.15 -18.99 3.73
CA ILE A 271 13.45 -17.55 3.78
C ILE A 271 12.79 -16.92 5.01
N PHE A 272 11.51 -17.18 5.24
CA PHE A 272 10.80 -16.68 6.41
C PHE A 272 11.28 -17.33 7.71
N GLN A 273 11.46 -18.66 7.72
CA GLN A 273 11.86 -19.40 8.92
C GLN A 273 13.21 -18.93 9.45
N ASN A 274 14.20 -18.80 8.56
CA ASN A 274 15.54 -18.32 8.88
C ASN A 274 15.50 -16.89 9.43
N CYS A 275 14.54 -16.06 9.02
CA CYS A 275 14.35 -14.71 9.56
C CYS A 275 13.86 -14.71 11.01
N VAL A 276 12.90 -15.59 11.34
CA VAL A 276 12.25 -15.60 12.66
C VAL A 276 13.03 -16.43 13.69
N GLU A 277 13.91 -17.33 13.24
CA GLU A 277 14.79 -18.13 14.11
C GLU A 277 16.21 -17.56 14.26
N GLN A 278 16.52 -16.46 13.59
CA GLN A 278 17.83 -15.81 13.71
C GLN A 278 18.12 -15.39 15.17
N PRO A 279 19.41 -15.25 15.55
CA PRO A 279 19.75 -14.78 16.88
C PRO A 279 19.40 -13.29 17.07
N PHE A 280 18.49 -13.00 17.99
CA PHE A 280 18.08 -11.64 18.36
C PHE A 280 18.87 -11.06 19.52
N ASP A 281 19.43 -11.91 20.39
CA ASP A 281 20.25 -11.50 21.51
C ASP A 281 21.68 -11.22 21.08
N ASP A 282 22.33 -10.25 21.75
CA ASP A 282 23.77 -10.03 21.71
C ASP A 282 24.31 -9.61 23.08
N ASP A 283 25.60 -9.29 23.15
CA ASP A 283 26.27 -8.91 24.39
C ASP A 283 25.69 -7.64 25.05
N LYS A 284 24.96 -6.81 24.30
CA LYS A 284 24.42 -5.51 24.75
C LYS A 284 22.92 -5.55 24.99
N VAL A 285 22.17 -6.27 24.15
CA VAL A 285 20.71 -6.29 24.10
C VAL A 285 20.22 -7.72 24.21
N ASN A 286 19.44 -8.00 25.25
CA ASN A 286 18.77 -9.28 25.42
C ASN A 286 17.27 -9.07 25.13
N VAL A 287 16.83 -9.53 23.96
CA VAL A 287 15.45 -9.46 23.48
C VAL A 287 14.64 -10.62 24.06
N SER A 288 15.15 -11.86 23.98
CA SER A 288 14.38 -13.07 24.31
C SER A 288 13.90 -13.11 25.77
N LYS A 289 14.64 -12.49 26.70
CA LYS A 289 14.30 -12.42 28.13
C LYS A 289 13.62 -11.11 28.54
N ASN A 290 13.19 -10.28 27.59
CA ASN A 290 12.53 -9.01 27.88
C ASN A 290 11.00 -9.17 28.00
N GLY A 291 10.53 -9.47 29.22
CA GLY A 291 9.10 -9.65 29.53
C GLY A 291 8.21 -8.45 29.15
N PRO A 292 8.55 -7.21 29.56
CA PRO A 292 7.77 -6.01 29.18
C PRO A 292 7.61 -5.83 27.68
N PHE A 293 8.68 -6.05 26.91
CA PHE A 293 8.59 -5.99 25.44
C PHE A 293 7.74 -7.14 24.88
N ALA A 294 7.83 -8.35 25.46
CA ALA A 294 7.04 -9.49 25.02
C ALA A 294 5.52 -9.26 25.20
N GLU A 295 5.13 -8.62 26.30
CA GLU A 295 3.74 -8.23 26.58
C GLU A 295 3.27 -7.15 25.60
N GLU A 296 4.08 -6.10 25.41
CA GLU A 296 3.78 -5.03 24.47
C GLU A 296 3.61 -5.55 23.03
N PHE A 297 4.50 -6.43 22.57
CA PHE A 297 4.40 -7.04 21.25
C PHE A 297 3.09 -7.86 21.15
N ALA A 298 2.74 -8.65 22.17
CA ALA A 298 1.47 -9.39 22.17
C ALA A 298 0.23 -8.47 22.12
N ILE A 299 0.27 -7.30 22.79
CA ILE A 299 -0.80 -6.29 22.72
C ILE A 299 -0.94 -5.77 21.29
N ASN A 300 0.15 -5.36 20.65
CA ASN A 300 0.10 -4.84 19.28
C ASN A 300 -0.39 -5.91 18.28
N ILE A 301 -0.04 -7.19 18.43
CA ILE A 301 -0.59 -8.27 17.59
C ILE A 301 -2.11 -8.39 17.79
N ARG A 302 -2.56 -8.37 19.04
CA ARG A 302 -3.98 -8.50 19.37
C ARG A 302 -4.80 -7.37 18.78
N ASP A 303 -4.36 -6.13 19.03
CA ASP A 303 -5.04 -4.93 18.53
C ASP A 303 -5.03 -4.91 17.00
N TYR A 304 -3.92 -5.31 16.37
CA TYR A 304 -3.88 -5.42 14.91
C TYR A 304 -4.90 -6.42 14.40
N MET A 305 -4.92 -7.63 14.98
CA MET A 305 -5.81 -8.69 14.54
C MET A 305 -7.27 -8.31 14.73
N THR A 306 -7.64 -7.68 15.86
CA THR A 306 -9.00 -7.19 16.10
C THR A 306 -9.42 -6.17 15.03
N GLN A 307 -8.55 -5.23 14.66
CA GLN A 307 -8.84 -4.27 13.60
C GLN A 307 -9.05 -4.96 12.24
N LEU A 308 -8.22 -5.94 11.89
CA LEU A 308 -8.35 -6.69 10.64
C LEU A 308 -9.62 -7.55 10.62
N GLU A 309 -9.93 -8.25 11.70
CA GLU A 309 -11.06 -9.16 11.80
C GLU A 309 -12.40 -8.46 11.49
N THR A 310 -12.56 -7.21 11.91
CA THR A 310 -13.80 -6.43 11.65
C THR A 310 -14.06 -6.11 10.17
N ARG A 311 -13.05 -6.29 9.31
CA ARG A 311 -13.09 -5.88 7.90
C ARG A 311 -12.87 -7.00 6.91
N ILE A 312 -12.13 -8.05 7.30
CA ILE A 312 -11.87 -9.18 6.41
C ILE A 312 -13.18 -9.83 5.97
N GLY A 313 -13.36 -10.00 4.66
CA GLY A 313 -14.56 -10.58 4.07
C GLY A 313 -15.80 -9.68 4.09
N GLU A 314 -15.67 -8.42 4.51
CA GLU A 314 -16.76 -7.43 4.53
C GLU A 314 -16.65 -6.44 3.36
N SER A 315 -17.70 -5.67 3.09
CA SER A 315 -17.73 -4.71 1.96
C SER A 315 -16.73 -3.54 2.07
N MET A 316 -16.20 -3.30 3.26
CA MET A 316 -15.22 -2.24 3.55
C MET A 316 -13.77 -2.76 3.48
N GLU A 317 -13.56 -3.99 2.99
CA GLU A 317 -12.24 -4.61 2.82
C GLU A 317 -11.45 -3.94 1.68
N THR A 318 -10.20 -3.59 1.97
CA THR A 318 -9.17 -3.11 1.05
C THR A 318 -7.99 -4.09 1.02
N ASN A 319 -6.95 -3.86 1.81
CA ASN A 319 -5.73 -4.68 1.82
C ASN A 319 -5.59 -5.59 3.06
N GLN A 320 -6.65 -5.76 3.86
CA GLN A 320 -6.60 -6.46 5.15
C GLN A 320 -6.17 -7.93 5.01
N ARG A 321 -6.47 -8.60 3.89
CA ARG A 321 -6.00 -9.98 3.63
C ARG A 321 -4.47 -10.08 3.59
N TYR A 322 -3.79 -9.13 2.94
CA TYR A 322 -2.33 -9.08 2.91
C TYR A 322 -1.75 -8.74 4.28
N LYS A 323 -2.38 -7.80 5.00
CA LYS A 323 -1.99 -7.47 6.38
C LYS A 323 -2.13 -8.66 7.34
N TYR A 324 -3.13 -9.50 7.13
CA TYR A 324 -3.34 -10.72 7.91
C TYR A 324 -2.20 -11.73 7.74
N VAL A 325 -1.64 -11.88 6.54
CA VAL A 325 -0.40 -12.68 6.33
C VAL A 325 0.74 -12.13 7.18
N GLY A 326 0.89 -10.80 7.22
CA GLY A 326 1.87 -10.13 8.08
C GLY A 326 1.65 -10.37 9.57
N VAL A 327 0.39 -10.34 10.04
CA VAL A 327 0.04 -10.65 11.44
C VAL A 327 0.39 -12.08 11.82
N ILE A 328 0.17 -13.05 10.93
CA ILE A 328 0.63 -14.43 11.13
C ILE A 328 2.16 -14.47 11.28
N GLY A 329 2.88 -13.75 10.42
CA GLY A 329 4.32 -13.61 10.51
C GLY A 329 4.78 -13.04 11.86
N LEU A 330 4.13 -11.97 12.33
CA LEU A 330 4.40 -11.36 13.64
C LEU A 330 4.12 -12.31 14.79
N PHE A 331 3.02 -13.06 14.74
CA PHE A 331 2.66 -14.04 15.76
C PHE A 331 3.70 -15.16 15.87
N ILE A 332 4.18 -15.67 14.73
CA ILE A 332 5.25 -16.68 14.71
C ILE A 332 6.56 -16.08 15.22
N LEU A 333 6.93 -14.86 14.80
CA LEU A 333 8.13 -14.17 15.28
C LEU A 333 8.10 -13.98 16.80
N HIS A 334 6.97 -13.55 17.35
CA HIS A 334 6.75 -13.43 18.80
C HIS A 334 6.99 -14.76 19.52
N PHE A 335 6.37 -15.84 19.03
CA PHE A 335 6.57 -17.18 19.58
C PHE A 335 8.04 -17.63 19.51
N GLN A 336 8.72 -17.39 18.38
CA GLN A 336 10.11 -17.83 18.20
C GLN A 336 11.09 -17.09 19.12
N ILE A 337 10.86 -15.80 19.37
CA ILE A 337 11.70 -14.99 20.27
C ILE A 337 11.45 -15.35 21.74
N PHE A 338 10.18 -15.35 22.17
CA PHE A 338 9.83 -15.40 23.59
C PHE A 338 9.41 -16.80 24.08
N ARG A 339 9.18 -17.75 23.16
CA ARG A 339 8.69 -19.10 23.46
C ARG A 339 7.37 -19.11 24.23
N MET A 340 6.57 -18.06 24.06
CA MET A 340 5.23 -17.90 24.65
C MET A 340 4.17 -18.00 23.57
N LEU A 341 3.13 -18.80 23.81
CA LEU A 341 2.01 -18.95 22.89
C LEU A 341 0.72 -18.43 23.53
N ASP A 342 0.21 -17.30 23.04
CA ASP A 342 -1.09 -16.76 23.44
C ASP A 342 -2.22 -17.53 22.71
N LYS A 343 -2.92 -18.39 23.45
CA LYS A 343 -4.01 -19.22 22.93
C LYS A 343 -5.20 -18.41 22.40
N ARG A 344 -5.44 -17.20 22.94
CA ARG A 344 -6.55 -16.35 22.49
C ARG A 344 -6.24 -15.75 21.14
N ILE A 345 -5.05 -15.17 20.99
CA ILE A 345 -4.58 -14.63 19.70
C ILE A 345 -4.54 -15.74 18.65
N PHE A 346 -3.98 -16.91 19.00
CA PHE A 346 -3.95 -18.06 18.09
C PHE A 346 -5.35 -18.44 17.61
N LYS A 347 -6.33 -18.51 18.51
CA LYS A 347 -7.71 -18.85 18.14
C LYS A 347 -8.33 -17.81 17.20
N THR A 348 -8.14 -16.51 17.47
CA THR A 348 -8.64 -15.43 16.60
C THR A 348 -8.00 -15.51 15.21
N ILE A 349 -6.68 -15.72 15.12
CA ILE A 349 -5.99 -15.92 13.84
C ILE A 349 -6.53 -17.17 13.14
N TRP A 350 -6.67 -18.28 13.87
CA TRP A 350 -7.13 -19.55 13.32
C TRP A 350 -8.52 -19.42 12.72
N ASP A 351 -9.46 -18.77 13.41
CA ASP A 351 -10.89 -18.69 13.08
C ASP A 351 -11.21 -17.83 11.83
N VAL A 352 -10.23 -17.10 11.27
CA VAL A 352 -10.40 -16.29 10.04
C VAL A 352 -10.84 -17.14 8.84
N TYR A 353 -10.53 -18.45 8.83
CA TYR A 353 -10.99 -19.40 7.80
C TYR A 353 -12.50 -19.39 7.56
N LYS A 354 -13.28 -18.99 8.59
CA LYS A 354 -14.74 -18.86 8.52
C LYS A 354 -15.19 -17.72 7.60
N LYS A 355 -14.35 -16.70 7.39
CA LYS A 355 -14.62 -15.56 6.52
C LYS A 355 -14.00 -15.75 5.14
N ILE A 356 -12.72 -16.09 5.11
CA ILE A 356 -11.96 -16.30 3.87
C ILE A 356 -11.18 -17.63 3.94
N PRO A 357 -11.21 -18.46 2.91
CA PRO A 357 -10.54 -19.77 2.94
C PRO A 357 -9.02 -19.68 2.71
N CYS A 358 -8.57 -18.64 2.00
CA CYS A 358 -7.17 -18.44 1.62
C CYS A 358 -6.92 -16.97 1.27
N VAL A 359 -5.65 -16.62 1.06
CA VAL A 359 -5.22 -15.28 0.61
C VAL A 359 -4.46 -15.42 -0.71
N HIS A 360 -4.88 -14.68 -1.74
CA HIS A 360 -4.08 -14.52 -2.96
C HIS A 360 -2.86 -13.65 -2.64
N LEU A 361 -1.64 -14.09 -2.97
CA LEU A 361 -0.42 -13.33 -2.74
C LEU A 361 0.00 -12.55 -3.99
N VAL A 362 0.24 -13.26 -5.08
CA VAL A 362 0.71 -12.72 -6.36
C VAL A 362 0.54 -13.78 -7.46
N GLY A 363 0.24 -13.39 -8.70
CA GLY A 363 0.11 -14.35 -9.81
C GLY A 363 -0.91 -15.47 -9.54
N ASN A 364 -0.47 -16.72 -9.61
CA ASN A 364 -1.23 -17.91 -9.20
C ASN A 364 -0.95 -18.38 -7.75
N VAL A 365 -0.11 -17.65 -7.00
CA VAL A 365 0.34 -18.06 -5.68
C VAL A 365 -0.73 -17.79 -4.63
N VAL A 366 -1.18 -18.87 -3.98
CA VAL A 366 -2.16 -18.85 -2.89
C VAL A 366 -1.51 -19.21 -1.58
N PHE A 367 -1.88 -18.49 -0.53
CA PHE A 367 -1.51 -18.73 0.84
C PHE A 367 -2.68 -19.34 1.62
N PHE A 368 -2.46 -20.49 2.26
CA PHE A 368 -3.41 -21.14 3.16
C PHE A 368 -2.99 -20.92 4.63
N PRO A 369 -3.63 -19.96 5.34
CA PRO A 369 -3.19 -19.53 6.67
C PRO A 369 -3.09 -20.65 7.69
N ASN A 370 -4.10 -21.51 7.76
CA ASN A 370 -4.19 -22.58 8.74
C ASN A 370 -3.14 -23.67 8.49
N GLU A 371 -2.90 -24.02 7.23
CA GLU A 371 -1.87 -25.00 6.85
C GLU A 371 -0.48 -24.46 7.20
N PHE A 372 -0.20 -23.21 6.83
CA PHE A 372 1.05 -22.54 7.14
C PHE A 372 1.31 -22.49 8.65
N LEU A 373 0.31 -22.16 9.46
CA LEU A 373 0.42 -22.15 10.92
C LEU A 373 0.77 -23.53 11.49
N LEU A 374 0.15 -24.61 10.98
CA LEU A 374 0.45 -25.97 11.46
C LEU A 374 1.86 -26.42 11.09
N VAL A 375 2.34 -26.05 9.90
CA VAL A 375 3.71 -26.35 9.45
C VAL A 375 4.74 -25.58 10.28
N ARG A 376 4.51 -24.29 10.52
CA ARG A 376 5.48 -23.41 11.20
C ARG A 376 5.40 -23.48 12.73
N LEU A 377 4.27 -23.91 13.29
CA LEU A 377 4.06 -24.11 14.71
C LEU A 377 3.44 -25.50 15.00
N PRO A 378 4.19 -26.61 14.84
CA PRO A 378 3.67 -27.96 15.06
C PRO A 378 3.07 -28.16 16.47
N ASN A 379 3.65 -27.51 17.48
CA ASN A 379 3.16 -27.57 18.86
C ASN A 379 1.77 -26.95 19.03
N ALA A 380 1.36 -26.02 18.15
CA ALA A 380 0.04 -25.42 18.19
C ALA A 380 -1.07 -26.40 17.79
N GLN A 381 -0.74 -27.50 17.10
CA GLN A 381 -1.71 -28.54 16.75
C GLN A 381 -2.38 -29.16 17.98
N GLN A 382 -1.67 -29.21 19.12
CA GLN A 382 -2.19 -29.72 20.39
C GLN A 382 -3.30 -28.83 20.98
N LEU A 383 -3.43 -27.59 20.51
CA LEU A 383 -4.46 -26.64 20.95
C LEU A 383 -5.77 -26.81 20.20
N LEU A 384 -5.79 -27.63 19.15
CA LEU A 384 -6.91 -27.82 18.24
C LEU A 384 -7.50 -29.22 18.41
N ASP A 385 -8.82 -29.32 18.54
CA ASP A 385 -9.51 -30.59 18.48
C ASP A 385 -9.62 -31.10 17.03
N ARG A 386 -9.77 -32.42 16.87
CA ARG A 386 -9.86 -33.07 15.55
C ARG A 386 -10.99 -32.50 14.70
N LYS A 387 -12.10 -32.10 15.32
CA LYS A 387 -13.25 -31.49 14.63
C LYS A 387 -12.88 -30.14 14.01
N THR A 388 -12.16 -29.28 14.73
CA THR A 388 -11.73 -27.98 14.20
C THR A 388 -10.74 -28.14 13.05
N GLN A 389 -9.82 -29.11 13.13
CA GLN A 389 -8.88 -29.41 12.05
C GLN A 389 -9.60 -29.88 10.77
N LEU A 390 -10.57 -30.81 10.90
CA LEU A 390 -11.38 -31.27 9.77
C LEU A 390 -12.27 -30.16 9.18
N ALA A 391 -12.79 -29.27 10.01
CA ALA A 391 -13.60 -28.15 9.55
C ALA A 391 -12.85 -27.21 8.59
N VAL A 392 -11.56 -26.96 8.86
CA VAL A 392 -10.71 -26.14 7.98
C VAL A 392 -10.49 -26.82 6.63
N GLN A 393 -10.20 -28.12 6.61
CA GLN A 393 -9.99 -28.87 5.37
C GLN A 393 -11.23 -28.86 4.45
N GLN A 394 -12.43 -28.91 5.05
CA GLN A 394 -13.69 -28.86 4.30
C GLN A 394 -14.15 -27.44 3.95
N ALA A 395 -13.68 -26.42 4.67
CA ALA A 395 -14.13 -25.05 4.50
C ALA A 395 -13.82 -24.52 3.10
N GLY A 396 -12.61 -24.75 2.57
CA GLY A 396 -12.24 -24.28 1.23
C GLY A 396 -13.14 -24.81 0.11
N GLN A 397 -13.44 -26.12 0.15
CA GLN A 397 -14.33 -26.76 -0.82
C GLN A 397 -15.77 -26.27 -0.69
N THR A 398 -16.26 -26.14 0.55
CA THR A 398 -17.63 -25.68 0.84
C THR A 398 -17.82 -24.22 0.42
N TRP A 399 -16.82 -23.37 0.71
CA TRP A 399 -16.81 -21.97 0.33
C TRP A 399 -16.82 -21.81 -1.19
N LEU A 400 -15.98 -22.56 -1.92
CA LEU A 400 -15.92 -22.50 -3.38
C LEU A 400 -17.26 -22.96 -4.00
N ALA A 401 -17.84 -24.05 -3.51
CA ALA A 401 -19.13 -24.55 -3.99
C ALA A 401 -20.25 -23.51 -3.78
N SER A 402 -20.31 -22.89 -2.61
CA SER A 402 -21.29 -21.84 -2.29
C SER A 402 -21.09 -20.60 -3.18
N ARG A 403 -19.84 -20.17 -3.38
CA ARG A 403 -19.54 -18.99 -4.22
C ARG A 403 -19.87 -19.22 -5.68
N ASN A 404 -19.61 -20.40 -6.23
CA ASN A 404 -19.98 -20.73 -7.60
C ASN A 404 -21.50 -20.65 -7.83
N GLN A 405 -22.32 -21.00 -6.84
CA GLN A 405 -23.77 -20.84 -6.92
C GLN A 405 -24.23 -19.38 -6.86
N MET A 406 -23.51 -18.54 -6.10
CA MET A 406 -23.86 -17.13 -5.91
C MET A 406 -23.30 -16.21 -6.99
N LEU A 407 -22.28 -16.64 -7.74
CA LEU A 407 -21.48 -15.80 -8.62
C LEU A 407 -22.29 -14.97 -9.62
N THR A 408 -23.31 -15.56 -10.26
CA THR A 408 -24.17 -14.84 -11.22
C THR A 408 -25.03 -13.78 -10.54
N ARG A 409 -25.51 -14.04 -9.32
CA ARG A 409 -26.26 -13.06 -8.51
C ARG A 409 -25.33 -11.95 -8.01
N ASP A 410 -24.13 -12.30 -7.58
CA ASP A 410 -23.09 -11.35 -7.15
C ASP A 410 -22.76 -10.42 -8.32
N LEU A 411 -22.56 -10.95 -9.53
CA LEU A 411 -22.34 -10.17 -10.75
C LEU A 411 -23.47 -9.16 -11.01
N GLN A 412 -24.74 -9.57 -10.96
CA GLN A 412 -25.86 -8.65 -11.16
C GLN A 412 -25.89 -7.52 -10.12
N THR A 413 -25.58 -7.85 -8.86
CA THR A 413 -25.52 -6.88 -7.76
C THR A 413 -24.37 -5.89 -7.95
N TYR A 414 -23.19 -6.38 -8.31
CA TYR A 414 -22.03 -5.52 -8.60
C TYR A 414 -22.31 -4.62 -9.80
N ASN A 415 -22.86 -5.14 -10.88
CA ASN A 415 -23.18 -4.36 -12.08
C ASN A 415 -24.11 -3.18 -11.74
N ALA A 416 -25.23 -3.43 -11.04
CA ALA A 416 -26.16 -2.37 -10.66
C ALA A 416 -25.52 -1.31 -9.74
N ASN A 417 -24.72 -1.75 -8.76
CA ASN A 417 -24.05 -0.83 -7.82
C ASN A 417 -22.99 0.02 -8.52
N ILE A 418 -22.19 -0.58 -9.39
CA ILE A 418 -21.11 0.09 -10.13
C ILE A 418 -21.69 1.04 -11.16
N ALA A 419 -22.72 0.65 -11.91
CA ALA A 419 -23.41 1.55 -12.83
C ALA A 419 -23.97 2.77 -12.09
N SER A 420 -24.61 2.58 -10.92
CA SER A 420 -25.08 3.71 -10.10
C SER A 420 -23.93 4.60 -9.60
N TRP A 421 -22.80 4.01 -9.22
CA TRP A 421 -21.62 4.75 -8.78
C TRP A 421 -20.98 5.54 -9.94
N MET A 422 -20.83 4.93 -11.11
CA MET A 422 -20.30 5.56 -12.32
C MET A 422 -21.11 6.80 -12.70
N VAL A 423 -22.45 6.68 -12.75
CA VAL A 423 -23.32 7.83 -13.03
C VAL A 423 -23.12 8.96 -12.02
N ARG A 424 -22.94 8.65 -10.74
CA ARG A 424 -22.65 9.67 -9.70
C ARG A 424 -21.28 10.32 -9.88
N MET A 425 -20.32 9.55 -10.37
CA MET A 425 -18.96 10.01 -10.64
C MET A 425 -18.91 10.90 -11.88
N GLU A 426 -19.67 10.58 -12.93
CA GLU A 426 -19.75 11.37 -14.17
C GLU A 426 -20.59 12.63 -14.03
N SER A 427 -21.67 12.57 -13.24
CA SER A 427 -22.58 13.71 -13.07
C SER A 427 -21.99 14.86 -12.25
N ASN A 428 -20.81 14.68 -11.61
CA ASN A 428 -20.12 15.69 -10.81
C ASN A 428 -21.03 16.44 -9.80
N MET A 429 -22.08 15.76 -9.32
CA MET A 429 -23.15 16.43 -8.57
C MET A 429 -22.64 16.97 -7.23
N GLU A 430 -22.92 18.24 -6.99
CA GLU A 430 -22.90 18.82 -5.66
C GLU A 430 -24.14 18.35 -4.89
N LYS A 431 -23.94 17.72 -3.73
CA LYS A 431 -25.01 17.12 -2.92
C LYS A 431 -25.11 17.69 -1.50
N GLY A 432 -24.27 18.67 -1.17
CA GLY A 432 -24.21 19.31 0.14
C GLY A 432 -24.64 20.76 0.09
N ASP A 433 -25.28 21.21 1.18
CA ASP A 433 -25.65 22.60 1.40
C ASP A 433 -24.42 23.51 1.62
N SER A 434 -23.27 22.91 1.96
CA SER A 434 -22.00 23.60 2.16
C SER A 434 -20.84 22.98 1.38
N LEU A 435 -19.79 23.78 1.15
CA LEU A 435 -18.53 23.32 0.55
C LEU A 435 -17.95 22.10 1.31
N MET A 436 -18.04 22.10 2.63
CA MET A 436 -17.49 21.02 3.47
C MET A 436 -18.25 19.72 3.27
N ASP A 437 -19.57 19.80 3.14
CA ASP A 437 -20.42 18.63 2.86
C ASP A 437 -20.14 18.07 1.47
N ASN A 438 -19.92 18.96 0.48
CA ASN A 438 -19.51 18.57 -0.87
C ASN A 438 -18.15 17.88 -0.88
N LEU A 439 -17.14 18.39 -0.15
CA LEU A 439 -15.82 17.74 -0.05
C LEU A 439 -15.89 16.38 0.65
N ASN A 440 -16.69 16.26 1.71
CA ASN A 440 -16.90 14.98 2.38
C ASN A 440 -17.64 13.98 1.45
N TYR A 441 -18.63 14.44 0.69
CA TYR A 441 -19.31 13.61 -0.31
C TYR A 441 -18.33 13.10 -1.38
N ARG A 442 -17.49 13.97 -1.95
CA ARG A 442 -16.46 13.58 -2.93
C ARG A 442 -15.47 12.57 -2.34
N CYS A 443 -15.02 12.80 -1.10
CA CYS A 443 -14.17 11.84 -0.38
C CYS A 443 -14.82 10.45 -0.28
N VAL A 444 -16.09 10.39 0.11
CA VAL A 444 -16.83 9.12 0.22
C VAL A 444 -17.03 8.48 -1.15
N LEU A 445 -17.36 9.26 -2.18
CA LEU A 445 -17.56 8.78 -3.55
C LEU A 445 -16.30 8.12 -4.12
N PHE A 446 -15.13 8.73 -3.91
CA PHE A 446 -13.84 8.18 -4.35
C PHE A 446 -13.48 6.90 -3.61
N ILE A 447 -13.64 6.88 -2.28
CA ILE A 447 -13.39 5.68 -1.47
C ILE A 447 -14.37 4.56 -1.84
N GLN A 448 -15.63 4.89 -2.15
CA GLN A 448 -16.62 3.90 -2.58
C GLN A 448 -16.19 3.18 -3.87
N GLY A 449 -15.68 3.91 -4.87
CA GLY A 449 -15.17 3.31 -6.11
C GLY A 449 -14.01 2.36 -5.84
N LEU A 450 -13.07 2.77 -4.97
CA LEU A 450 -11.95 1.94 -4.55
C LEU A 450 -12.40 0.67 -3.82
N LEU A 451 -13.41 0.76 -2.95
CA LEU A 451 -13.99 -0.39 -2.26
C LEU A 451 -14.67 -1.36 -3.23
N HIS A 452 -15.40 -0.86 -4.22
CA HIS A 452 -15.97 -1.71 -5.27
C HIS A 452 -14.87 -2.48 -6.02
N ALA A 453 -13.78 -1.81 -6.40
CA ALA A 453 -12.65 -2.44 -7.06
C ALA A 453 -12.02 -3.56 -6.21
N HIS A 454 -11.72 -3.28 -4.92
CA HIS A 454 -11.15 -4.28 -4.03
C HIS A 454 -12.05 -5.50 -3.84
N ASN A 455 -13.35 -5.30 -3.63
CA ASN A 455 -14.29 -6.40 -3.41
C ASN A 455 -14.37 -7.34 -4.63
N ILE A 456 -14.44 -6.78 -5.84
CA ILE A 456 -14.43 -7.56 -7.09
C ILE A 456 -13.09 -8.27 -7.26
N SER A 457 -11.98 -7.54 -7.11
CA SER A 457 -10.63 -8.07 -7.27
C SER A 457 -10.38 -9.25 -6.32
N HIS A 458 -10.75 -9.12 -5.05
CA HIS A 458 -10.67 -10.21 -4.07
C HIS A 458 -11.54 -11.41 -4.43
N LEU A 459 -12.78 -11.18 -4.86
CA LEU A 459 -13.69 -12.25 -5.26
C LEU A 459 -13.10 -13.05 -6.43
N VAL A 460 -12.74 -12.36 -7.51
CA VAL A 460 -12.21 -12.99 -8.74
C VAL A 460 -10.91 -13.72 -8.43
N ARG A 461 -9.93 -13.05 -7.81
CA ARG A 461 -8.63 -13.66 -7.46
C ARG A 461 -8.80 -14.88 -6.56
N THR A 462 -9.69 -14.82 -5.57
CA THR A 462 -9.90 -15.96 -4.64
C THR A 462 -10.57 -17.14 -5.35
N VAL A 463 -11.65 -16.90 -6.10
CA VAL A 463 -12.38 -17.97 -6.79
C VAL A 463 -11.50 -18.65 -7.84
N MET A 464 -10.84 -17.86 -8.70
CA MET A 464 -10.01 -18.39 -9.78
C MET A 464 -8.85 -19.24 -9.24
N ASN A 465 -8.13 -18.72 -8.25
CA ASN A 465 -6.99 -19.45 -7.71
C ASN A 465 -7.39 -20.65 -6.85
N LEU A 466 -8.56 -20.65 -6.19
CA LEU A 466 -9.05 -21.84 -5.48
C LEU A 466 -9.43 -22.97 -6.43
N HIS A 467 -9.96 -22.67 -7.61
CA HIS A 467 -10.20 -23.70 -8.63
C HIS A 467 -8.91 -24.42 -9.02
N VAL A 468 -7.82 -23.67 -9.21
CA VAL A 468 -6.49 -24.22 -9.49
C VAL A 468 -5.98 -25.00 -8.27
N ALA A 469 -5.93 -24.38 -7.09
CA ALA A 469 -5.37 -24.99 -5.88
C ALA A 469 -6.11 -26.26 -5.42
N LEU A 470 -7.43 -26.32 -5.59
CA LEU A 470 -8.25 -27.48 -5.23
C LEU A 470 -8.44 -28.47 -6.39
N SER A 471 -7.83 -28.19 -7.56
CA SER A 471 -7.99 -29.00 -8.77
C SER A 471 -9.46 -29.27 -9.12
N LYS A 472 -10.29 -28.21 -9.04
CA LYS A 472 -11.72 -28.26 -9.37
C LYS A 472 -11.98 -27.52 -10.68
N PRO A 473 -12.67 -28.12 -11.66
CA PRO A 473 -12.99 -27.44 -12.91
C PRO A 473 -13.96 -26.28 -12.69
N MET A 474 -13.84 -25.24 -13.51
CA MET A 474 -14.84 -24.16 -13.60
C MET A 474 -15.93 -24.54 -14.58
N THR A 475 -17.18 -24.15 -14.31
CA THR A 475 -18.27 -24.27 -15.30
C THR A 475 -18.18 -23.12 -16.32
N LYS A 476 -18.72 -23.30 -17.54
CA LYS A 476 -18.81 -22.20 -18.54
C LYS A 476 -19.48 -20.97 -17.92
N SER A 477 -20.59 -21.14 -17.19
CA SER A 477 -21.29 -20.04 -16.52
C SER A 477 -20.43 -19.28 -15.50
N ALA A 478 -19.59 -19.99 -14.75
CA ALA A 478 -18.68 -19.39 -13.78
C ALA A 478 -17.58 -18.61 -14.48
N VAL A 479 -16.97 -19.18 -15.52
CA VAL A 479 -15.98 -18.49 -16.36
C VAL A 479 -16.53 -17.19 -16.92
N LEU A 480 -17.70 -17.23 -17.57
CA LEU A 480 -18.33 -16.03 -18.12
C LEU A 480 -18.61 -14.99 -17.04
N SER A 481 -19.12 -15.41 -15.88
CA SER A 481 -19.40 -14.47 -14.79
C SER A 481 -18.13 -13.83 -14.21
N LEU A 482 -17.02 -14.58 -14.11
CA LEU A 482 -15.73 -14.08 -13.65
C LEU A 482 -15.12 -13.10 -14.66
N CYS A 483 -15.16 -13.40 -15.96
CA CYS A 483 -14.71 -12.48 -17.00
C CYS A 483 -15.51 -11.16 -16.98
N ARG A 484 -16.84 -11.24 -16.78
CA ARG A 484 -17.68 -10.04 -16.62
C ARG A 484 -17.34 -9.22 -15.38
N LEU A 485 -16.98 -9.87 -14.28
CA LEU A 485 -16.48 -9.17 -13.10
C LEU A 485 -15.14 -8.46 -13.38
N ILE A 486 -14.26 -9.07 -14.17
CA ILE A 486 -13.00 -8.44 -14.61
C ILE A 486 -13.28 -7.22 -15.49
N GLU A 487 -14.24 -7.30 -16.42
CA GLU A 487 -14.69 -6.13 -17.20
C GLU A 487 -15.17 -5.00 -16.28
N LEU A 488 -16.04 -5.30 -15.31
CA LEU A 488 -16.51 -4.30 -14.33
C LEU A 488 -15.37 -3.66 -13.53
N LEU A 489 -14.34 -4.45 -13.19
CA LEU A 489 -13.15 -3.93 -12.52
C LEU A 489 -12.40 -2.92 -13.41
N LYS A 490 -12.31 -3.19 -14.71
CA LYS A 490 -11.76 -2.26 -15.70
C LYS A 490 -12.66 -1.06 -15.97
N SER A 491 -13.98 -1.21 -15.94
CA SER A 491 -14.91 -0.08 -16.00
C SER A 491 -14.70 0.89 -14.83
N ILE A 492 -14.40 0.39 -13.62
CA ILE A 492 -14.06 1.25 -12.48
C ILE A 492 -12.76 2.02 -12.74
N GLU A 493 -11.71 1.35 -13.20
CA GLU A 493 -10.43 1.99 -13.54
C GLU A 493 -10.60 3.07 -14.61
N HIS A 494 -11.35 2.75 -15.68
CA HIS A 494 -11.64 3.67 -16.78
C HIS A 494 -12.50 4.86 -16.34
N THR A 495 -13.43 4.67 -15.40
CA THR A 495 -14.24 5.78 -14.84
C THR A 495 -13.36 6.77 -14.08
N PHE A 496 -12.44 6.29 -13.24
CA PHE A 496 -11.45 7.16 -12.59
C PHE A 496 -10.57 7.87 -13.60
N HIS A 497 -10.21 7.18 -14.68
CA HIS A 497 -9.40 7.72 -15.74
C HIS A 497 -10.12 8.84 -16.52
N ARG A 498 -11.34 8.60 -17.02
CA ARG A 498 -12.17 9.61 -17.69
C ARG A 498 -12.44 10.83 -16.81
N GLN A 499 -12.59 10.62 -15.51
CA GLN A 499 -12.79 11.71 -14.53
C GLN A 499 -11.47 12.20 -13.89
N THR A 500 -10.31 11.96 -14.51
CA THR A 500 -9.00 12.33 -13.95
C THR A 500 -8.89 13.81 -13.61
N MET A 501 -9.47 14.69 -14.44
CA MET A 501 -9.50 16.14 -14.21
C MET A 501 -10.24 16.49 -12.91
N PHE A 502 -11.49 16.07 -12.80
CA PHE A 502 -12.32 16.27 -11.61
C PHE A 502 -11.71 15.66 -10.34
N VAL A 503 -11.17 14.45 -10.45
CA VAL A 503 -10.51 13.74 -9.34
C VAL A 503 -9.28 14.54 -8.88
N THR A 504 -8.44 14.99 -9.80
CA THR A 504 -7.20 15.70 -9.47
C THR A 504 -7.46 17.06 -8.83
N GLU A 505 -8.44 17.81 -9.36
CA GLU A 505 -8.89 19.07 -8.75
C GLU A 505 -9.42 18.83 -7.32
N SER A 506 -10.25 17.81 -7.14
CA SER A 506 -10.92 17.53 -5.87
C SER A 506 -10.01 16.97 -4.79
N ILE A 507 -9.04 16.11 -5.14
CA ILE A 507 -8.17 15.41 -4.16
C ILE A 507 -7.47 16.41 -3.22
N ASN A 508 -6.92 17.49 -3.75
CA ASN A 508 -6.17 18.47 -2.94
C ASN A 508 -7.08 19.15 -1.91
N HIS A 509 -8.29 19.53 -2.31
CA HIS A 509 -9.28 20.13 -1.42
C HIS A 509 -9.77 19.13 -0.36
N VAL A 510 -9.98 17.86 -0.74
CA VAL A 510 -10.36 16.80 0.21
C VAL A 510 -9.24 16.55 1.22
N ILE A 511 -7.98 16.48 0.78
CA ILE A 511 -6.81 16.34 1.65
C ILE A 511 -6.74 17.50 2.64
N GLN A 512 -6.91 18.73 2.17
CA GLN A 512 -6.90 19.92 3.02
C GLN A 512 -8.04 19.88 4.06
N HIS A 513 -9.26 19.53 3.64
CA HIS A 513 -10.41 19.39 4.51
C HIS A 513 -10.16 18.36 5.64
N LEU A 514 -9.67 17.17 5.29
CA LEU A 514 -9.34 16.12 6.26
C LEU A 514 -8.21 16.55 7.20
N SER A 515 -7.19 17.24 6.68
CA SER A 515 -6.07 17.74 7.47
C SER A 515 -6.53 18.80 8.49
N VAL A 516 -7.40 19.73 8.09
CA VAL A 516 -7.99 20.72 9.01
C VAL A 516 -8.83 20.04 10.09
N LYS A 517 -9.63 19.03 9.73
CA LYS A 517 -10.41 18.25 10.70
C LYS A 517 -9.50 17.57 11.73
N ALA A 518 -8.40 16.97 11.28
CA ALA A 518 -7.40 16.35 12.16
C ALA A 518 -6.66 17.38 13.05
N LEU A 519 -6.28 18.54 12.49
CA LEU A 519 -5.65 19.64 13.23
C LEU A 519 -6.56 20.17 14.34
N ASN A 520 -7.86 20.32 14.08
CA ASN A 520 -8.82 20.76 15.09
C ASN A 520 -8.92 19.77 16.26
N ALA A 521 -8.90 18.47 15.98
CA ALA A 521 -8.89 17.44 17.03
C ALA A 521 -7.62 17.52 17.89
N ILE A 522 -6.45 17.69 17.27
CA ILE A 522 -5.17 17.88 17.98
C ILE A 522 -5.17 19.17 18.81
N ALA A 523 -5.73 20.26 18.30
CA ALA A 523 -5.82 21.53 19.02
C ALA A 523 -6.67 21.39 20.31
N VAL A 524 -7.77 20.64 20.25
CA VAL A 524 -8.59 20.33 21.44
C VAL A 524 -7.81 19.48 22.44
N ALA A 525 -7.10 18.44 21.96
CA ALA A 525 -6.27 17.58 22.81
C ALA A 525 -5.14 18.36 23.50
N LYS A 526 -4.43 19.24 22.78
CA LYS A 526 -3.40 20.12 23.35
C LYS A 526 -3.95 21.00 24.46
N LYS A 527 -5.08 21.68 24.24
CA LYS A 527 -5.73 22.53 25.25
C LYS A 527 -6.07 21.73 26.52
N ARG A 528 -6.54 20.49 26.35
CA ARG A 528 -6.86 19.59 27.47
C ARG A 528 -5.61 19.26 28.30
N ILE A 529 -4.52 18.87 27.65
CA ILE A 529 -3.26 18.55 28.35
C ILE A 529 -2.62 19.80 28.99
N MET A 530 -2.72 20.97 28.36
CA MET A 530 -2.20 22.25 28.90
C MET A 530 -3.01 22.82 30.07
N SER A 531 -4.25 22.37 30.27
CA SER A 531 -5.13 22.86 31.34
C SER A 531 -4.58 22.58 32.74
N ASP A 532 -3.85 21.47 32.89
CA ASP A 532 -3.09 21.17 34.10
C ASP A 532 -1.73 21.89 34.04
N LYS A 533 -1.38 22.62 35.11
CA LYS A 533 -0.14 23.41 35.20
C LYS A 533 1.05 22.66 35.82
N ARG A 534 0.85 21.44 36.34
CA ARG A 534 1.91 20.64 36.98
C ARG A 534 2.88 20.07 35.95
N TYR A 535 4.17 20.38 36.08
CA TYR A 535 5.16 19.76 35.20
C TYR A 535 5.25 18.24 35.42
N SER A 536 5.33 17.48 34.33
CA SER A 536 5.80 16.09 34.32
C SER A 536 6.47 15.76 32.98
N GLU A 537 7.46 14.86 32.99
CA GLU A 537 8.14 14.41 31.77
C GLU A 537 7.16 13.78 30.77
N ARG A 538 6.27 12.89 31.25
CA ARG A 538 5.21 12.29 30.43
C ARG A 538 4.32 13.34 29.74
N ARG A 539 4.03 14.47 30.40
CA ARG A 539 3.25 15.57 29.79
C ARG A 539 4.03 16.29 28.70
N LEU A 540 5.32 16.54 28.95
CA LEU A 540 6.21 17.14 27.97
C LEU A 540 6.32 16.25 26.72
N ASP A 541 6.41 14.93 26.89
CA ASP A 541 6.41 13.97 25.78
C ASP A 541 5.11 14.03 24.98
N VAL A 542 3.95 13.94 25.64
CA VAL A 542 2.62 14.01 24.99
C VAL A 542 2.43 15.33 24.24
N LEU A 543 2.73 16.48 24.87
CA LEU A 543 2.61 17.78 24.21
C LEU A 543 3.55 17.92 23.02
N SER A 544 4.80 17.47 23.14
CA SER A 544 5.77 17.51 22.04
C SER A 544 5.32 16.62 20.88
N ALA A 545 4.73 15.45 21.17
CA ALA A 545 4.19 14.56 20.16
C ALA A 545 2.97 15.16 19.44
N LEU A 546 2.07 15.82 20.16
CA LEU A 546 0.95 16.54 19.55
C LEU A 546 1.42 17.70 18.66
N VAL A 547 2.45 18.45 19.09
CA VAL A 547 3.08 19.51 18.29
C VAL A 547 3.75 18.94 17.04
N LEU A 548 4.41 17.78 17.15
CA LEU A 548 5.01 17.10 16.00
C LEU A 548 3.95 16.67 14.98
N ALA A 549 2.85 16.08 15.44
CA ALA A 549 1.74 15.68 14.57
C ALA A 549 1.09 16.89 13.88
N GLU A 550 0.89 17.99 14.60
CA GLU A 550 0.40 19.26 14.06
C GLU A 550 1.34 19.83 12.98
N ALA A 551 2.65 19.87 13.24
CA ALA A 551 3.64 20.33 12.27
C ALA A 551 3.67 19.48 10.98
N ALA A 552 3.50 18.16 11.13
CA ALA A 552 3.42 17.25 9.99
C ALA A 552 2.15 17.47 9.16
N LEU A 553 0.98 17.64 9.81
CA LEU A 553 -0.32 17.90 9.17
C LEU A 553 -0.43 19.26 8.46
N ASN A 554 0.35 20.26 8.87
CA ASN A 554 0.36 21.58 8.22
C ASN A 554 1.05 21.59 6.85
N GLY A 555 1.63 20.47 6.39
CA GLY A 555 2.23 20.34 5.07
C GLY A 555 1.44 19.41 4.14
N PRO A 556 2.02 19.02 2.99
CA PRO A 556 1.38 18.07 2.10
C PRO A 556 1.17 16.73 2.81
N ALA A 557 0.13 15.99 2.43
CA ALA A 557 -0.06 14.63 2.93
C ALA A 557 0.90 13.67 2.22
N SER A 558 2.22 13.78 2.45
CA SER A 558 3.23 12.84 1.96
C SER A 558 3.22 11.54 2.77
N ARG A 559 3.87 10.47 2.27
CA ARG A 559 3.98 9.20 3.00
C ARG A 559 4.74 9.38 4.31
N GLU A 560 5.81 10.16 4.25
CA GLU A 560 6.70 10.51 5.33
C GLU A 560 5.95 11.26 6.44
N ARG A 561 5.17 12.30 6.08
CA ARG A 561 4.40 13.07 7.06
C ARG A 561 3.31 12.24 7.72
N ARG A 562 2.59 11.41 6.96
CA ARG A 562 1.56 10.51 7.55
C ARG A 562 2.19 9.46 8.47
N LEU A 563 3.38 8.95 8.15
CA LEU A 563 4.14 8.06 9.04
C LEU A 563 4.53 8.79 10.34
N VAL A 564 5.06 10.01 10.24
CA VAL A 564 5.42 10.84 11.41
C VAL A 564 4.19 11.12 12.28
N ILE A 565 3.03 11.43 11.68
CA ILE A 565 1.76 11.62 12.42
C ILE A 565 1.42 10.35 13.21
N LYS A 566 1.44 9.17 12.59
CA LYS A 566 1.11 7.91 13.28
C LYS A 566 2.07 7.61 14.44
N LEU A 567 3.38 7.80 14.24
CA LEU A 567 4.39 7.61 15.29
C LEU A 567 4.24 8.62 16.43
N ALA A 568 3.97 9.89 16.10
CA ALA A 568 3.73 10.92 17.10
C ALA A 568 2.45 10.62 17.89
N MET A 569 1.37 10.22 17.23
CA MET A 569 0.09 9.94 17.89
C MET A 569 0.11 8.69 18.79
N ALA A 570 1.04 7.74 18.55
CA ALA A 570 1.29 6.65 19.50
C ALA A 570 1.63 7.17 20.92
N VAL A 571 2.30 8.33 21.01
CA VAL A 571 2.61 9.03 22.27
C VAL A 571 1.54 10.10 22.58
N GLY A 572 1.10 10.86 21.58
CA GLY A 572 0.20 12.00 21.74
C GLY A 572 -1.21 11.66 22.23
N THR A 573 -1.63 10.40 22.10
CA THR A 573 -2.94 9.92 22.59
C THR A 573 -2.96 9.61 24.09
N LYS A 574 -1.80 9.60 24.76
CA LYS A 574 -1.69 9.27 26.19
C LYS A 574 -2.15 10.42 27.08
N MET A 575 -2.20 10.16 28.39
CA MET A 575 -2.75 11.08 29.39
C MET A 575 -4.20 11.53 29.13
N ARG A 576 -5.01 10.67 28.48
CA ARG A 576 -6.41 10.97 28.10
C ARG A 576 -6.50 12.28 27.29
N ALA A 577 -5.53 12.51 26.41
CA ALA A 577 -5.52 13.66 25.52
C ALA A 577 -6.79 13.72 24.66
N PHE A 578 -7.32 12.56 24.26
CA PHE A 578 -8.58 12.39 23.52
C PHE A 578 -9.61 11.63 24.37
N LYS A 579 -10.89 11.91 24.14
CA LYS A 579 -11.97 11.00 24.53
C LYS A 579 -12.04 9.85 23.52
N GLU A 580 -12.66 8.73 23.90
CA GLU A 580 -12.77 7.56 23.02
C GLU A 580 -13.45 7.89 21.68
N ASP A 581 -14.60 8.57 21.70
CA ASP A 581 -15.31 8.98 20.47
C ASP A 581 -14.51 9.98 19.61
N GLU A 582 -13.78 10.90 20.26
CA GLU A 582 -12.91 11.86 19.58
C GLU A 582 -11.75 11.14 18.88
N LEU A 583 -11.15 10.15 19.55
CA LEU A 583 -10.06 9.35 19.01
C LEU A 583 -10.54 8.48 17.83
N MET A 584 -11.68 7.81 17.96
CA MET A 584 -12.28 7.05 16.85
C MET A 584 -12.54 7.92 15.61
N SER A 585 -13.07 9.14 15.82
CA SER A 585 -13.31 10.10 14.73
C SER A 585 -12.01 10.60 14.09
N PHE A 586 -10.97 10.81 14.89
CA PHE A 586 -9.64 11.19 14.43
C PHE A 586 -9.00 10.07 13.62
N ASP A 587 -9.06 8.83 14.09
CA ASP A 587 -8.53 7.65 13.39
C ASP A 587 -9.24 7.40 12.06
N ASP A 588 -10.57 7.58 12.00
CA ASP A 588 -11.30 7.53 10.72
C ASP A 588 -10.87 8.64 9.76
N THR A 589 -10.61 9.85 10.28
CA THR A 589 -10.13 10.97 9.48
C THR A 589 -8.74 10.71 8.90
N LEU A 590 -7.80 10.20 9.71
CA LEU A 590 -6.47 9.82 9.24
C LEU A 590 -6.51 8.66 8.24
N ARG A 591 -7.41 7.70 8.43
CA ARG A 591 -7.62 6.60 7.49
C ARG A 591 -8.10 7.11 6.13
N ARG A 592 -9.10 7.99 6.09
CA ARG A 592 -9.56 8.61 4.83
C ARG A 592 -8.44 9.42 4.19
N LEU A 593 -7.64 10.14 4.99
CA LEU A 593 -6.48 10.88 4.50
C LEU A 593 -5.46 9.95 3.85
N ASP A 594 -5.18 8.78 4.44
CA ASP A 594 -4.33 7.74 3.86
C ASP A 594 -4.86 7.21 2.52
N GLU A 595 -6.16 6.91 2.43
CA GLU A 595 -6.82 6.45 1.19
C GLU A 595 -6.71 7.49 0.07
N ILE A 596 -7.14 8.72 0.34
CA ILE A 596 -7.22 9.78 -0.67
C ILE A 596 -5.84 10.23 -1.14
N SER A 597 -4.86 10.32 -0.24
CA SER A 597 -3.51 10.79 -0.60
C SER A 597 -2.77 9.85 -1.56
N GLN A 598 -3.24 8.62 -1.74
CA GLN A 598 -2.67 7.63 -2.65
C GLN A 598 -3.73 7.04 -3.58
N LEU A 599 -4.82 7.76 -3.82
CA LEU A 599 -5.99 7.23 -4.53
C LEU A 599 -5.62 6.60 -5.87
N ARG A 600 -4.86 7.32 -6.72
CA ARG A 600 -4.45 6.83 -8.05
C ARG A 600 -3.69 5.50 -7.97
N LEU A 601 -2.72 5.39 -7.05
CA LEU A 601 -1.96 4.16 -6.85
C LEU A 601 -2.86 3.02 -6.37
N ARG A 602 -3.76 3.29 -5.42
CA ARG A 602 -4.64 2.25 -4.84
C ARG A 602 -5.67 1.76 -5.84
N VAL A 603 -6.22 2.65 -6.66
CA VAL A 603 -7.12 2.28 -7.77
C VAL A 603 -6.38 1.37 -8.75
N HIS A 604 -5.16 1.74 -9.15
CA HIS A 604 -4.35 0.92 -10.04
C HIS A 604 -4.04 -0.47 -9.44
N GLU A 605 -3.63 -0.53 -8.16
CA GLU A 605 -3.38 -1.81 -7.48
C GLU A 605 -4.65 -2.67 -7.33
N ALA A 606 -5.80 -2.06 -7.04
CA ALA A 606 -7.07 -2.77 -6.89
C ALA A 606 -7.58 -3.32 -8.24
N CYS A 607 -7.40 -2.55 -9.31
CA CYS A 607 -7.83 -2.86 -10.68
C CYS A 607 -6.77 -3.59 -11.53
N ASP A 608 -5.62 -3.93 -10.94
CA ASP A 608 -4.63 -4.76 -11.60
C ASP A 608 -5.24 -6.14 -11.94
N THR A 609 -5.12 -6.53 -13.20
CA THR A 609 -5.63 -7.81 -13.75
C THR A 609 -4.52 -8.68 -14.31
N SER A 610 -3.24 -8.35 -14.02
CA SER A 610 -2.08 -9.15 -14.43
C SER A 610 -2.16 -10.62 -13.99
N PHE A 611 -2.86 -10.90 -12.89
CA PHE A 611 -3.10 -12.26 -12.40
C PHE A 611 -3.84 -13.15 -13.42
N VAL A 612 -4.62 -12.57 -14.35
CA VAL A 612 -5.37 -13.32 -15.36
C VAL A 612 -4.44 -14.04 -16.33
N TYR A 613 -3.20 -13.58 -16.49
CA TYR A 613 -2.17 -14.29 -17.27
C TYR A 613 -2.02 -15.76 -16.85
N TRP A 614 -2.08 -16.04 -15.54
CA TRP A 614 -1.98 -17.39 -14.98
C TRP A 614 -3.25 -18.22 -15.14
N HIS A 615 -4.35 -17.58 -15.56
CA HIS A 615 -5.64 -18.20 -15.82
C HIS A 615 -6.01 -18.11 -17.31
N ARG A 616 -5.05 -17.86 -18.20
CA ARG A 616 -5.25 -17.65 -19.65
C ARG A 616 -6.05 -18.76 -20.35
N VAL A 617 -6.06 -19.96 -19.78
CA VAL A 617 -6.86 -21.11 -20.24
C VAL A 617 -8.36 -20.85 -20.27
N VAL A 618 -8.87 -19.87 -19.53
CA VAL A 618 -10.31 -19.53 -19.51
C VAL A 618 -10.72 -18.60 -20.65
N PHE A 619 -9.76 -17.93 -21.30
CA PHE A 619 -10.06 -16.92 -22.31
C PHE A 619 -10.75 -17.46 -23.57
N PRO A 620 -10.35 -18.60 -24.15
CA PRO A 620 -11.03 -19.12 -25.34
C PRO A 620 -12.53 -19.27 -25.13
N ILE A 621 -12.95 -19.81 -23.98
CA ILE A 621 -14.37 -19.98 -23.62
C ILE A 621 -15.13 -18.66 -23.61
N TYR A 622 -14.50 -17.60 -23.13
CA TYR A 622 -15.10 -16.27 -23.05
C TYR A 622 -15.14 -15.57 -24.41
N LEU A 623 -14.06 -15.67 -25.20
CA LEU A 623 -13.98 -15.08 -26.54
C LEU A 623 -14.93 -15.78 -27.53
N ASP A 624 -15.04 -17.11 -27.46
CA ASP A 624 -15.99 -17.88 -28.25
C ASP A 624 -17.44 -17.42 -27.96
N ASP A 625 -17.78 -17.24 -26.67
CA ASP A 625 -19.12 -16.78 -26.25
C ASP A 625 -19.43 -15.37 -26.75
N LEU A 626 -18.42 -14.48 -26.82
CA LEU A 626 -18.56 -13.14 -27.39
C LEU A 626 -18.72 -13.17 -28.91
N CYS A 627 -17.97 -14.03 -29.61
CA CYS A 627 -18.09 -14.20 -31.06
C CYS A 627 -19.46 -14.77 -31.45
N GLU A 628 -20.00 -15.67 -30.64
CA GLU A 628 -21.35 -16.23 -30.82
C GLU A 628 -22.46 -15.19 -30.54
N ASN A 629 -22.19 -14.17 -29.70
CA ASN A 629 -23.13 -13.11 -29.32
C ASN A 629 -22.69 -11.73 -29.83
N VAL A 630 -22.91 -11.47 -31.13
CA VAL A 630 -22.46 -10.25 -31.85
C VAL A 630 -22.91 -8.92 -31.22
N THR A 631 -23.95 -8.90 -30.37
CA THR A 631 -24.34 -7.68 -29.63
C THR A 631 -23.31 -7.26 -28.58
N ASP A 632 -22.47 -8.18 -28.14
CA ASP A 632 -21.58 -8.02 -26.99
C ASP A 632 -20.11 -7.79 -27.41
N THR A 633 -19.80 -7.80 -28.71
CA THR A 633 -18.42 -7.63 -29.22
C THR A 633 -17.79 -6.28 -28.91
N HIS A 634 -18.60 -5.23 -28.66
CA HIS A 634 -18.11 -3.92 -28.20
C HIS A 634 -17.47 -3.96 -26.80
N ARG A 635 -17.47 -5.11 -26.12
CA ARG A 635 -16.95 -5.30 -24.76
C ARG A 635 -15.48 -5.77 -24.73
N VAL A 636 -14.87 -6.04 -25.89
CA VAL A 636 -13.48 -6.57 -26.02
C VAL A 636 -12.44 -5.45 -26.22
N HIS A 637 -12.75 -4.23 -25.79
CA HIS A 637 -11.83 -3.09 -25.91
C HIS A 637 -10.92 -2.97 -24.69
#